data_AF-A0A8X6NRK2-F1
#
_entry.id   AF-A0A8X6NRK2-F1
#
_cell.length_a   1.000
_cell.length_b   1.000
_cell.length_c   1.000
_cell.angle_alpha   90.00
_cell.angle_beta   90.00
_cell.angle_gamma   90.00
#
_symmetry.space_group_name_H-M   'P 1'
#
loop_
_entity.id
_entity.type
_entity.pdbx_description
1 polymer ?
#
loop_
_entity_poly.entity_id
_entity_poly.type
_entity_poly.pdbx_seq_one_letter_code
_entity_poly.pdbx_strand_id
1 'polypeptide(L)'
;MKSKFEWYDMTVEHDPYKVGFLPTPEEVALESPLSESQLLDSADEVFFYGVNSKSEYLITRIARGTNGEAEAWIYLKLRNGKIYQLQETSGFQQSCSDKRTFSCGDLQIHYLSPMRRWRIFFNGLLRETSDDNATSDRMVHVKLSVIWRASTDAFDFASHVDSKALASGLSRTKWNKYSPPLEKLYRALNFYAQCGIIMGTINIEGSDDEQDLYLFGERIRFLGDVSSVKGFEFFDVLGYIYKNGRYVHLIEVSIPNVVENFTFGFTTTCIGGLRSITDTKSVLKNLTDKEKDEYGIEAEYHTEESEFVLKGALTGRQRAYQSKKGWDGCLTADCLNFELNSLKGTGIVLNGKIIKPSTRIISQIQSYPTPSVFPLVVHFSEKICQNPDVTGGKGSSLGKLTELSKDFQNFIVPNGVVVTTSAYELFITNSILRDIKKLESVLYNDKVDETKIACQRLIDEITKSSIPDQVLQAVVTSLQKVFPDRKDDHQFAVRSSATGEDTEQMSAAGQMDTYLGVSGIRDIISSVKKCWASQFSYIAVQYKRQNGQVINSPMAVVIQQMVSCDVAGVLFTCDPLTGNPSVLSITANYGLGESVVSGAEEPDTIEIDRRNEDNLTIKNKLIGSKSRRIILKDDGGTKFEEVSDKEKQACSLTDTMALRLANLAVKIEKSYGSRRDIEWGFWNNNLYIFQSRPVTSGTGETDYEIDHEFDGPLRVENEYFAMCNVGEVMPGATSPLGMEIILKFFNMVFQNRHFTDFPQSERCKYYPRGIVPMYNHAMFYAIDIFQHINENRSSVQATVVGLFGRLIEEDEMFDMAMERHRGKRIKSRFNQKENLKRFIRVFYGANKKLRQTTKSYEKYQVHTNKCSNSQEIFSQLLYSCTDLSHAMGCHMICSEGSSMLNIIIFIILQKAMGEINADVYSDFSHLLTTSSDVESADVPAAIERLAFFIFKDIKPEDFKRMNTDFDIRSCTWGKDPKSLVQFLQNLVGSVKSDRSAKKQEDLNKIISEVKAPLTFMNKLLLRILLPKSRKAVQNRECSKSLLIRALNEWRKGYRNLAKMMVLEGRIPDEDLLYFMTLEEIQELLDSRSPRIISKANHRRRRQPTLDKYIFPEIMRGLPKPINVDRKVVVNNDNNFSMKGIPVSQGVAKGVVRVALDLEEASHLQPGEILVTYSTDIGWSPYFPILGGVVTELGGLISHGAVVSREYGLPCIAGLHGATQQFKTGDYVLIDGTKGILQRIPNEEDS
;
A
#
# COMPACT_ATOMS: atom_id res chain seq x y z
N MET A 1 -20.42 -27.44 -6.49
CA MET A 1 -20.30 -26.79 -5.17
C MET A 1 -20.67 -25.32 -5.32
N LYS A 2 -21.09 -24.61 -4.27
CA LYS A 2 -21.18 -23.13 -4.34
C LYS A 2 -19.78 -22.57 -4.59
N SER A 3 -19.65 -21.51 -5.39
CA SER A 3 -18.36 -20.88 -5.64
C SER A 3 -17.76 -20.35 -4.35
N LYS A 4 -16.47 -20.65 -4.09
CA LYS A 4 -15.75 -20.16 -2.91
C LYS A 4 -15.60 -18.64 -2.89
N PHE A 5 -15.79 -17.94 -4.02
CA PHE A 5 -15.44 -16.53 -4.20
C PHE A 5 -16.65 -15.64 -4.56
N GLU A 6 -17.87 -16.12 -4.35
CA GLU A 6 -19.11 -15.36 -4.56
C GLU A 6 -19.58 -14.65 -3.28
N TRP A 7 -18.72 -13.77 -2.75
CA TRP A 7 -19.03 -13.02 -1.54
C TRP A 7 -19.63 -11.64 -1.80
N TYR A 8 -19.24 -10.99 -2.90
CA TYR A 8 -19.64 -9.63 -3.22
C TYR A 8 -20.97 -9.57 -3.97
N ASP A 9 -21.81 -8.63 -3.54
CA ASP A 9 -23.03 -8.25 -4.21
C ASP A 9 -23.19 -6.73 -4.14
N MET A 10 -22.88 -6.07 -5.27
CA MET A 10 -22.92 -4.62 -5.40
C MET A 10 -24.35 -4.04 -5.41
N THR A 11 -25.39 -4.90 -5.35
CA THR A 11 -26.79 -4.48 -5.26
C THR A 11 -27.28 -4.33 -3.82
N VAL A 12 -26.54 -4.87 -2.85
CA VAL A 12 -26.86 -4.74 -1.43
C VAL A 12 -26.49 -3.33 -0.96
N GLU A 13 -27.45 -2.63 -0.36
CA GLU A 13 -27.21 -1.32 0.25
C GLU A 13 -26.71 -1.47 1.69
N HIS A 14 -25.83 -0.55 2.11
CA HIS A 14 -25.36 -0.43 3.50
C HIS A 14 -24.60 -1.62 4.09
N ASP A 15 -24.09 -2.54 3.26
CA ASP A 15 -23.24 -3.65 3.70
C ASP A 15 -21.81 -3.45 3.19
N PRO A 16 -20.86 -3.01 4.05
CA PRO A 16 -19.50 -2.68 3.65
C PRO A 16 -18.71 -3.90 3.16
N TYR A 17 -19.09 -5.11 3.54
CA TYR A 17 -18.41 -6.34 3.11
C TYR A 17 -18.92 -6.75 1.74
N LYS A 18 -20.24 -6.79 1.54
CA LYS A 18 -20.86 -7.17 0.25
C LYS A 18 -20.50 -6.22 -0.89
N VAL A 19 -20.29 -4.95 -0.60
CA VAL A 19 -19.94 -3.95 -1.63
C VAL A 19 -18.43 -3.71 -1.78
N GLY A 20 -17.59 -4.45 -1.05
CA GLY A 20 -16.12 -4.40 -1.20
C GLY A 20 -15.44 -3.20 -0.53
N PHE A 21 -16.10 -2.57 0.44
CA PHE A 21 -15.50 -1.56 1.30
C PHE A 21 -14.55 -2.16 2.34
N LEU A 22 -14.87 -3.34 2.86
CA LEU A 22 -13.95 -4.15 3.66
C LEU A 22 -13.85 -5.56 3.05
N PRO A 23 -12.69 -6.22 3.16
CA PRO A 23 -12.56 -7.65 2.86
C PRO A 23 -13.50 -8.47 3.76
N THR A 24 -14.08 -9.55 3.23
CA THR A 24 -14.99 -10.38 4.04
C THR A 24 -14.20 -11.25 5.03
N PRO A 25 -14.79 -11.66 6.17
CA PRO A 25 -14.12 -12.59 7.10
C PRO A 25 -13.68 -13.90 6.42
N GLU A 26 -14.43 -14.38 5.43
CA GLU A 26 -14.07 -15.56 4.65
C GLU A 26 -12.82 -15.34 3.78
N GLU A 27 -12.64 -14.15 3.21
CA GLU A 27 -11.40 -13.79 2.50
C GLU A 27 -10.19 -13.79 3.41
N VAL A 28 -10.35 -13.15 4.58
CA VAL A 28 -9.30 -13.10 5.60
C VAL A 28 -8.91 -14.51 6.01
N ALA A 29 -9.90 -15.38 6.26
CA ALA A 29 -9.65 -16.78 6.65
C ALA A 29 -8.94 -17.60 5.56
N LEU A 30 -9.23 -17.37 4.27
CA LEU A 30 -8.56 -18.09 3.17
C LEU A 30 -7.10 -17.68 2.96
N GLU A 31 -6.78 -16.41 3.18
CA GLU A 31 -5.42 -15.87 2.99
C GLU A 31 -4.56 -16.00 4.25
N SER A 32 -5.18 -16.15 5.42
CA SER A 32 -4.48 -16.37 6.68
C SER A 32 -3.71 -17.69 6.69
N PRO A 33 -2.53 -17.74 7.33
CA PRO A 33 -1.89 -18.99 7.69
C PRO A 33 -2.83 -19.83 8.57
N LEU A 34 -2.96 -21.13 8.28
CA LEU A 34 -3.82 -22.05 9.02
C LEU A 34 -3.35 -22.27 10.46
N SER A 35 -4.26 -22.63 11.37
CA SER A 35 -3.84 -23.04 12.72
C SER A 35 -3.05 -24.35 12.68
N GLU A 36 -2.19 -24.60 13.68
CA GLU A 36 -1.42 -25.86 13.74
C GLU A 36 -2.30 -27.12 13.69
N SER A 37 -3.49 -27.08 14.29
CA SER A 37 -4.44 -28.19 14.24
C SER A 37 -4.94 -28.47 12.81
N GLN A 38 -5.07 -27.44 11.97
CA GLN A 38 -5.51 -27.57 10.58
C GLN A 38 -4.38 -28.07 9.66
N LEU A 39 -3.12 -27.82 10.01
CA LEU A 39 -1.93 -28.33 9.30
C LEU A 39 -1.82 -29.87 9.35
N LEU A 40 -2.59 -30.55 10.20
CA LEU A 40 -2.67 -32.01 10.25
C LEU A 40 -3.43 -32.60 9.06
N ASP A 41 -4.40 -31.87 8.52
CA ASP A 41 -5.34 -32.40 7.51
C ASP A 41 -5.28 -31.68 6.15
N SER A 42 -4.61 -30.52 6.08
CA SER A 42 -4.50 -29.69 4.88
C SER A 42 -3.05 -29.30 4.60
N ALA A 43 -2.73 -28.96 3.35
CA ALA A 43 -1.52 -28.18 3.07
C ALA A 43 -1.76 -26.71 3.43
N ASP A 44 -0.66 -25.98 3.57
CA ASP A 44 -0.71 -24.55 3.83
C ASP A 44 0.47 -23.88 3.13
N GLU A 45 0.28 -23.62 1.85
CA GLU A 45 1.34 -23.13 0.96
C GLU A 45 0.90 -21.87 0.20
N VAL A 46 1.86 -20.98 0.03
CA VAL A 46 1.75 -19.81 -0.84
C VAL A 46 2.94 -19.78 -1.79
N PHE A 47 2.64 -19.59 -3.07
CA PHE A 47 3.62 -19.59 -4.16
C PHE A 47 3.42 -18.34 -5.01
N PHE A 48 4.51 -17.70 -5.40
CA PHE A 48 4.53 -16.55 -6.30
C PHE A 48 5.53 -16.78 -7.42
N TYR A 49 5.12 -16.36 -8.61
CA TYR A 49 5.95 -16.33 -9.79
C TYR A 49 5.79 -14.99 -10.50
N GLY A 50 6.88 -14.45 -11.03
CA GLY A 50 6.88 -13.32 -11.94
C GLY A 50 7.99 -13.40 -12.98
N VAL A 51 7.69 -12.90 -14.18
CA VAL A 51 8.63 -12.76 -15.30
C VAL A 51 8.44 -11.45 -16.07
N ASN A 52 9.43 -11.03 -16.85
CA ASN A 52 9.26 -9.99 -17.86
C ASN A 52 9.93 -10.35 -19.20
N SER A 53 9.73 -9.52 -20.22
CA SER A 53 10.27 -9.69 -21.57
C SER A 53 11.81 -9.70 -21.64
N LYS A 54 12.49 -9.27 -20.57
CA LYS A 54 13.95 -9.27 -20.44
C LYS A 54 14.49 -10.56 -19.80
N SER A 55 13.64 -11.56 -19.60
CA SER A 55 14.01 -12.85 -18.99
C SER A 55 14.52 -12.70 -17.55
N GLU A 56 13.97 -11.75 -16.81
CA GLU A 56 14.10 -11.68 -15.35
C GLU A 56 13.02 -12.54 -14.71
N TYR A 57 13.36 -13.26 -13.66
CA TYR A 57 12.45 -14.21 -13.01
C TYR A 57 12.55 -14.08 -11.50
N LEU A 58 11.40 -14.10 -10.83
CA LEU A 58 11.29 -14.36 -9.40
C LEU A 58 10.33 -15.52 -9.17
N ILE A 59 10.80 -16.56 -8.51
CA ILE A 59 9.97 -17.65 -7.98
C ILE A 59 10.20 -17.68 -6.49
N THR A 60 9.13 -17.60 -5.70
CA THR A 60 9.21 -17.72 -4.25
C THR A 60 8.04 -18.49 -3.68
N ARG A 61 8.28 -19.22 -2.60
CA ARG A 61 7.33 -20.15 -1.99
C ARG A 61 7.55 -20.19 -0.50
N ILE A 62 6.47 -20.30 0.28
CA ILE A 62 6.51 -20.81 1.65
C ILE A 62 5.47 -21.92 1.79
N ALA A 63 5.89 -23.07 2.32
CA ALA A 63 5.01 -24.18 2.69
C ALA A 63 5.16 -24.49 4.19
N ARG A 64 4.06 -24.41 4.94
CA ARG A 64 4.06 -24.59 6.39
C ARG A 64 3.88 -26.07 6.76
N GLY A 65 4.65 -26.51 7.75
CA GLY A 65 4.57 -27.82 8.39
C GLY A 65 4.08 -27.74 9.83
N THR A 66 3.90 -28.89 10.46
CA THR A 66 3.56 -29.01 11.88
C THR A 66 4.73 -28.62 12.79
N ASN A 67 4.45 -28.29 14.06
CA ASN A 67 5.46 -27.93 15.08
C ASN A 67 6.28 -26.66 14.74
N GLY A 68 5.63 -25.66 14.14
CA GLY A 68 6.28 -24.42 13.75
C GLY A 68 7.35 -24.55 12.66
N GLU A 69 7.51 -25.68 11.98
CA GLU A 69 8.44 -25.81 10.85
C GLU A 69 7.83 -25.28 9.55
N ALA A 70 8.68 -24.85 8.62
CA ALA A 70 8.29 -24.45 7.27
C ALA A 70 9.42 -24.72 6.26
N GLU A 71 9.06 -24.70 4.99
CA GLU A 71 9.99 -24.67 3.87
C GLU A 71 9.83 -23.39 3.06
N ALA A 72 10.94 -22.86 2.55
CA ALA A 72 10.96 -21.67 1.71
C ALA A 72 11.82 -21.86 0.48
N TRP A 73 11.42 -21.25 -0.65
CA TRP A 73 12.23 -21.16 -1.87
C TRP A 73 12.36 -19.73 -2.35
N ILE A 74 13.53 -19.40 -2.88
CA ILE A 74 13.76 -18.19 -3.67
C ILE A 74 14.62 -18.59 -4.87
N TYR A 75 14.15 -18.27 -6.06
CA TYR A 75 14.91 -18.26 -7.30
C TYR A 75 14.76 -16.87 -7.91
N LEU A 76 15.85 -16.12 -7.99
CA LEU A 76 15.89 -14.81 -8.60
C LEU A 76 16.90 -14.81 -9.75
N LYS A 77 16.45 -14.56 -10.97
CA LYS A 77 17.31 -14.37 -12.14
C LYS A 77 17.19 -12.92 -12.61
N LEU A 78 18.32 -12.24 -12.73
CA LEU A 78 18.39 -10.86 -13.19
C LEU A 78 18.78 -10.78 -14.67
N ARG A 79 18.58 -9.62 -15.28
CA ARG A 79 18.86 -9.36 -16.70
C ARG A 79 20.31 -9.63 -17.10
N ASN A 80 21.25 -9.50 -16.17
CA ASN A 80 22.66 -9.77 -16.39
C ASN A 80 23.02 -11.28 -16.41
N GLY A 81 22.03 -12.18 -16.29
CA GLY A 81 22.24 -13.62 -16.28
C GLY A 81 22.69 -14.20 -14.94
N LYS A 82 22.89 -13.37 -13.91
CA LYS A 82 23.17 -13.82 -12.55
C LYS A 82 21.91 -14.38 -11.90
N ILE A 83 22.10 -15.42 -11.10
CA ILE A 83 21.03 -16.14 -10.43
C ILE A 83 21.34 -16.27 -8.96
N TYR A 84 20.36 -15.94 -8.11
CA TYR A 84 20.45 -15.98 -6.66
C TYR A 84 19.43 -16.97 -6.12
N GLN A 85 19.89 -17.88 -5.27
CA GLN A 85 19.05 -18.97 -4.74
C GLN A 85 19.20 -19.19 -3.26
N LEU A 86 18.11 -19.59 -2.62
CA LEU A 86 18.15 -20.04 -1.23
C LEU A 86 18.80 -21.43 -1.16
N GLN A 87 19.84 -21.58 -0.34
CA GLN A 87 20.54 -22.87 -0.16
C GLN A 87 19.83 -23.76 0.87
N GLU A 88 19.45 -23.20 2.01
CA GLU A 88 18.68 -23.89 3.05
C GLU A 88 17.20 -23.63 2.87
N THR A 89 16.46 -24.66 2.44
CA THR A 89 15.04 -24.51 2.10
C THR A 89 14.10 -24.86 3.25
N SER A 90 14.61 -25.09 4.46
CA SER A 90 13.84 -25.53 5.63
C SER A 90 14.22 -24.72 6.86
N GLY A 91 13.23 -24.26 7.62
CA GLY A 91 13.45 -23.46 8.82
C GLY A 91 12.24 -23.46 9.74
N PHE A 92 12.30 -22.62 10.77
CA PHE A 92 11.17 -22.40 11.67
C PHE A 92 10.39 -21.14 11.25
N GLN A 93 9.10 -21.18 11.52
CA GLN A 93 8.21 -20.04 11.42
C GLN A 93 8.52 -19.07 12.54
N GLN A 94 8.58 -17.79 12.19
CA GLN A 94 8.73 -16.71 13.16
C GLN A 94 7.41 -16.56 13.94
N SER A 95 7.52 -16.15 15.21
CA SER A 95 6.36 -15.99 16.09
C SER A 95 5.67 -14.64 15.80
N CYS A 96 4.91 -14.59 14.71
CA CYS A 96 4.24 -13.37 14.29
C CYS A 96 2.90 -13.20 15.00
N SER A 97 2.74 -12.10 15.73
CA SER A 97 1.48 -11.76 16.43
C SER A 97 0.33 -11.41 15.48
N ASP A 98 0.62 -11.07 14.22
CA ASP A 98 -0.36 -10.49 13.29
C ASP A 98 -1.26 -11.50 12.56
N LYS A 99 -1.00 -12.81 12.66
CA LYS A 99 -1.74 -13.88 11.94
C LYS A 99 -1.85 -13.65 10.42
N ARG A 100 -1.01 -12.80 9.81
CA ARG A 100 -1.01 -12.53 8.35
C ARG A 100 0.22 -13.05 7.61
N THR A 101 1.20 -13.47 8.39
CA THR A 101 2.56 -13.68 7.93
C THR A 101 2.86 -15.15 7.72
N PHE A 102 3.34 -15.48 6.54
CA PHE A 102 4.07 -16.72 6.26
C PHE A 102 5.56 -16.41 6.41
N SER A 103 6.28 -17.20 7.21
CA SER A 103 7.70 -16.97 7.43
C SER A 103 8.46 -18.30 7.47
N CYS A 104 9.70 -18.26 6.98
CA CYS A 104 10.65 -19.36 7.09
C CYS A 104 12.06 -18.80 6.89
N GLY A 105 12.87 -18.81 7.95
CA GLY A 105 14.18 -18.16 7.93
C GLY A 105 14.03 -16.65 7.71
N ASP A 106 14.80 -16.09 6.77
CA ASP A 106 14.78 -14.65 6.44
C ASP A 106 13.70 -14.26 5.41
N LEU A 107 12.96 -15.22 4.85
CA LEU A 107 11.85 -14.96 3.94
C LEU A 107 10.55 -14.77 4.72
N GLN A 108 9.87 -13.66 4.47
CA GLN A 108 8.54 -13.38 4.97
C GLN A 108 7.61 -12.99 3.82
N ILE A 109 6.40 -13.55 3.82
CA ILE A 109 5.34 -13.22 2.87
C ILE A 109 4.08 -12.85 3.65
N HIS A 110 3.63 -11.61 3.48
CA HIS A 110 2.54 -11.00 4.24
C HIS A 110 1.42 -10.62 3.28
N TYR A 111 0.17 -10.94 3.58
CA TYR A 111 -0.92 -10.27 2.87
C TYR A 111 -1.15 -8.88 3.49
N LEU A 112 -1.14 -7.84 2.66
CA LEU A 112 -1.47 -6.46 3.06
C LEU A 112 -2.97 -6.23 2.98
N SER A 113 -3.62 -6.77 1.95
CA SER A 113 -5.07 -6.77 1.78
C SER A 113 -5.47 -8.08 1.09
N PRO A 114 -6.33 -8.92 1.71
CA PRO A 114 -6.71 -10.23 1.19
C PRO A 114 -7.11 -10.19 -0.30
N MET A 115 -6.63 -11.16 -1.08
CA MET A 115 -6.88 -11.30 -2.53
C MET A 115 -6.41 -10.12 -3.41
N ARG A 116 -5.76 -9.10 -2.84
CA ARG A 116 -5.45 -7.83 -3.53
C ARG A 116 -3.97 -7.51 -3.54
N ARG A 117 -3.34 -7.52 -2.36
CA ARG A 117 -1.96 -7.05 -2.16
C ARG A 117 -1.21 -7.91 -1.17
N TRP A 118 0.02 -8.26 -1.52
CA TRP A 118 0.94 -9.04 -0.72
C TRP A 118 2.32 -8.39 -0.71
N ARG A 119 3.00 -8.41 0.43
CA ARG A 119 4.40 -8.01 0.56
C ARG A 119 5.25 -9.28 0.65
N ILE A 120 6.29 -9.36 -0.17
CA ILE A 120 7.30 -10.41 -0.15
C ILE A 120 8.61 -9.73 0.24
N PHE A 121 9.14 -10.12 1.38
CA PHE A 121 10.33 -9.52 1.97
C PHE A 121 11.37 -10.61 2.26
N PHE A 122 12.60 -10.38 1.83
CA PHE A 122 13.74 -11.23 2.18
C PHE A 122 14.95 -10.35 2.49
N ASN A 123 15.64 -10.65 3.59
CA ASN A 123 16.87 -9.98 3.97
C ASN A 123 17.86 -11.02 4.50
N GLY A 124 18.58 -11.67 3.60
CA GLY A 124 19.28 -12.92 3.88
C GLY A 124 20.42 -13.22 2.93
N LEU A 125 21.02 -14.40 3.08
CA LEU A 125 22.08 -14.88 2.20
C LEU A 125 21.50 -15.76 1.09
N LEU A 126 21.87 -15.46 -0.16
CA LEU A 126 21.58 -16.29 -1.33
C LEU A 126 22.87 -16.75 -1.98
N ARG A 127 22.85 -17.95 -2.55
CA ARG A 127 23.92 -18.49 -3.37
C ARG A 127 23.87 -17.84 -4.75
N GLU A 128 24.92 -17.11 -5.11
CA GLU A 128 25.11 -16.53 -6.44
C GLU A 128 25.64 -17.60 -7.41
N THR A 129 25.04 -17.67 -8.59
CA THR A 129 25.46 -18.51 -9.73
C THR A 129 25.22 -17.75 -11.04
N SER A 130 25.65 -18.31 -12.18
CA SER A 130 25.42 -17.74 -13.51
C SER A 130 24.99 -18.82 -14.51
N ASP A 131 24.27 -18.45 -15.58
CA ASP A 131 23.84 -19.37 -16.65
C ASP A 131 25.02 -20.20 -17.23
N ASP A 132 26.21 -19.61 -17.35
CA ASP A 132 27.40 -20.26 -17.94
C ASP A 132 28.22 -21.12 -16.95
N ASN A 133 27.80 -21.23 -15.68
CA ASN A 133 28.53 -21.93 -14.61
C ASN A 133 30.00 -21.45 -14.39
N ALA A 134 30.42 -20.36 -15.03
CA ALA A 134 31.81 -19.91 -15.09
C ALA A 134 32.19 -18.87 -14.01
N THR A 135 31.22 -18.30 -13.29
CA THR A 135 31.44 -17.23 -12.29
C THR A 135 30.91 -17.56 -10.90
N SER A 136 31.72 -17.19 -9.90
CA SER A 136 31.69 -17.44 -8.44
C SER A 136 30.48 -18.15 -7.83
N ASP A 137 30.71 -19.37 -7.33
CA ASP A 137 29.86 -20.04 -6.35
C ASP A 137 30.13 -19.45 -4.96
N ARG A 138 29.37 -18.42 -4.58
CA ARG A 138 29.54 -17.73 -3.28
C ARG A 138 28.19 -17.35 -2.67
N MET A 139 28.18 -17.21 -1.35
CA MET A 139 27.06 -16.62 -0.62
C MET A 139 27.18 -15.10 -0.64
N VAL A 140 26.09 -14.43 -1.00
CA VAL A 140 25.99 -12.97 -1.02
C VAL A 140 24.76 -12.53 -0.25
N HIS A 141 24.88 -11.40 0.45
CA HIS A 141 23.73 -10.77 1.08
C HIS A 141 22.82 -10.13 0.02
N VAL A 142 21.53 -10.46 0.10
CA VAL A 142 20.48 -9.92 -0.77
C VAL A 142 19.33 -9.43 0.09
N LYS A 143 18.91 -8.19 -0.15
CA LYS A 143 17.66 -7.62 0.36
C LYS A 143 16.68 -7.45 -0.79
N LEU A 144 15.55 -8.12 -0.72
CA LEU A 144 14.46 -8.11 -1.70
C LEU A 144 13.21 -7.59 -1.00
N SER A 145 12.63 -6.50 -1.49
CA SER A 145 11.40 -5.93 -0.95
C SER A 145 10.43 -5.64 -2.09
N VAL A 146 9.44 -6.51 -2.26
CA VAL A 146 8.50 -6.42 -3.39
C VAL A 146 7.05 -6.58 -2.94
N ILE A 147 6.16 -5.90 -3.65
CA ILE A 147 4.71 -5.98 -3.49
C ILE A 147 4.15 -6.74 -4.68
N TRP A 148 3.41 -7.80 -4.41
CA TRP A 148 2.56 -8.43 -5.40
C TRP A 148 1.16 -7.81 -5.37
N ARG A 149 0.61 -7.48 -6.54
CA ARG A 149 -0.72 -6.91 -6.69
C ARG A 149 -1.56 -7.66 -7.72
N ALA A 150 -2.81 -7.96 -7.35
CA ALA A 150 -3.75 -8.67 -8.22
C ALA A 150 -4.13 -7.85 -9.46
N SER A 151 -4.16 -8.51 -10.62
CA SER A 151 -4.68 -7.98 -11.88
C SER A 151 -5.92 -8.72 -12.41
N THR A 152 -6.32 -9.82 -11.77
CA THR A 152 -7.47 -10.66 -12.16
C THR A 152 -8.29 -11.10 -10.94
N ASP A 153 -9.46 -11.69 -11.20
CA ASP A 153 -10.14 -12.54 -10.22
C ASP A 153 -9.34 -13.83 -9.96
N ALA A 154 -9.72 -14.56 -8.92
CA ALA A 154 -9.11 -15.85 -8.58
C ALA A 154 -9.74 -16.99 -9.38
N PHE A 155 -8.91 -17.80 -10.03
CA PHE A 155 -9.28 -19.10 -10.56
C PHE A 155 -9.26 -20.12 -9.43
N ASP A 156 -10.42 -20.72 -9.15
CA ASP A 156 -10.59 -21.81 -8.17
C ASP A 156 -10.88 -23.10 -8.90
N PHE A 157 -10.09 -24.15 -8.64
CA PHE A 157 -10.29 -25.45 -9.28
C PHE A 157 -11.72 -25.96 -9.08
N ALA A 158 -12.24 -25.91 -7.85
CA ALA A 158 -13.53 -26.51 -7.52
C ALA A 158 -14.73 -25.84 -8.21
N SER A 159 -14.66 -24.55 -8.51
CA SER A 159 -15.76 -23.82 -9.14
C SER A 159 -15.56 -23.43 -10.59
N HIS A 160 -14.32 -23.39 -11.09
CA HIS A 160 -14.01 -22.87 -12.44
C HIS A 160 -13.49 -23.91 -13.42
N VAL A 161 -13.17 -25.13 -12.96
CA VAL A 161 -12.83 -26.22 -13.88
C VAL A 161 -14.02 -26.50 -14.81
N ASP A 162 -13.77 -26.57 -16.12
CA ASP A 162 -14.85 -26.80 -17.08
C ASP A 162 -15.37 -28.25 -16.98
N SER A 163 -16.68 -28.39 -17.09
CA SER A 163 -17.34 -29.70 -16.98
C SER A 163 -16.93 -30.67 -18.09
N LYS A 164 -16.63 -30.20 -19.30
CA LYS A 164 -16.19 -31.05 -20.42
C LYS A 164 -14.75 -31.49 -20.22
N ALA A 165 -13.86 -30.58 -19.82
CA ALA A 165 -12.48 -30.91 -19.49
C ALA A 165 -12.43 -31.97 -18.37
N LEU A 166 -13.21 -31.77 -17.30
CA LEU A 166 -13.32 -32.72 -16.19
C LEU A 166 -13.85 -34.08 -16.65
N ALA A 167 -14.92 -34.12 -17.45
CA ALA A 167 -15.47 -35.37 -17.98
C ALA A 167 -14.47 -36.10 -18.88
N SER A 168 -13.73 -35.38 -19.72
CA SER A 168 -12.69 -35.91 -20.60
C SER A 168 -11.57 -36.56 -19.78
N GLY A 169 -10.99 -35.86 -18.79
CA GLY A 169 -9.94 -36.40 -17.93
C GLY A 169 -10.38 -37.64 -17.12
N LEU A 170 -11.59 -37.59 -16.57
CA LEU A 170 -12.18 -38.73 -15.85
C LEU A 170 -12.37 -39.96 -16.77
N SER A 171 -12.83 -39.76 -18.00
CA SER A 171 -13.08 -40.86 -18.94
C SER A 171 -11.84 -41.67 -19.33
N ARG A 172 -10.64 -41.09 -19.18
CA ARG A 172 -9.35 -41.75 -19.49
C ARG A 172 -8.91 -42.74 -18.41
N THR A 173 -9.46 -42.64 -17.20
CA THR A 173 -8.97 -43.37 -16.04
C THR A 173 -9.86 -44.57 -15.71
N LYS A 174 -9.23 -45.72 -15.41
CA LYS A 174 -9.96 -46.87 -14.86
C LYS A 174 -10.10 -46.73 -13.35
N TRP A 175 -11.32 -46.89 -12.84
CA TRP A 175 -11.60 -46.83 -11.41
C TRP A 175 -11.88 -48.21 -10.82
N ASN A 176 -11.53 -48.36 -9.54
CA ASN A 176 -11.83 -49.58 -8.78
C ASN A 176 -13.29 -49.65 -8.29
N LYS A 177 -14.07 -48.58 -8.47
CA LYS A 177 -15.48 -48.45 -8.07
C LYS A 177 -16.33 -48.01 -9.27
N TYR A 178 -17.65 -48.15 -9.15
CA TYR A 178 -18.60 -47.77 -10.19
C TYR A 178 -18.65 -46.25 -10.48
N SER A 179 -18.22 -45.41 -9.54
CA SER A 179 -18.18 -43.96 -9.68
C SER A 179 -16.77 -43.38 -9.47
N PRO A 180 -16.45 -42.26 -10.13
CA PRO A 180 -15.17 -41.58 -9.94
C PRO A 180 -15.02 -41.04 -8.51
N PRO A 181 -13.82 -41.13 -7.90
CA PRO A 181 -13.56 -40.63 -6.56
C PRO A 181 -13.36 -39.09 -6.55
N LEU A 182 -14.39 -38.34 -6.94
CA LEU A 182 -14.36 -36.89 -7.08
C LEU A 182 -13.96 -36.15 -5.80
N GLU A 183 -14.38 -36.63 -4.63
CA GLU A 183 -14.00 -36.03 -3.35
C GLU A 183 -12.48 -36.05 -3.13
N LYS A 184 -11.81 -37.15 -3.50
CA LYS A 184 -10.36 -37.26 -3.45
C LYS A 184 -9.68 -36.29 -4.43
N LEU A 185 -10.25 -36.12 -5.62
CA LEU A 185 -9.77 -35.16 -6.61
C LEU A 185 -9.86 -33.72 -6.08
N TYR A 186 -11.04 -33.30 -5.60
CA TYR A 186 -11.25 -31.95 -5.07
C TYR A 186 -10.43 -31.66 -3.81
N ARG A 187 -10.20 -32.67 -2.94
CA ARG A 187 -9.34 -32.53 -1.76
C ARG A 187 -7.86 -32.40 -2.15
N ALA A 188 -7.40 -33.15 -3.15
CA ALA A 188 -6.02 -33.06 -3.64
C ALA A 188 -5.77 -31.72 -4.37
N LEU A 189 -6.71 -31.27 -5.20
CA LEU A 189 -6.60 -30.04 -6.01
C LEU A 189 -7.33 -28.86 -5.34
N ASN A 190 -7.30 -28.78 -4.01
CA ASN A 190 -7.84 -27.62 -3.30
C ASN A 190 -6.85 -26.45 -3.35
N PHE A 191 -6.88 -25.72 -4.47
CA PHE A 191 -6.05 -24.53 -4.66
C PHE A 191 -6.80 -23.47 -5.45
N TYR A 192 -6.27 -22.26 -5.40
CA TYR A 192 -6.68 -21.18 -6.28
C TYR A 192 -5.48 -20.34 -6.72
N ALA A 193 -5.58 -19.78 -7.92
CA ALA A 193 -4.53 -18.99 -8.56
C ALA A 193 -5.07 -17.62 -8.98
N GLN A 194 -4.21 -16.61 -8.95
CA GLN A 194 -4.57 -15.24 -9.31
C GLN A 194 -3.40 -14.59 -10.04
N CYS A 195 -3.65 -14.00 -11.21
CA CYS A 195 -2.60 -13.29 -11.94
C CYS A 195 -2.42 -11.89 -11.36
N GLY A 196 -1.19 -11.40 -11.42
CA GLY A 196 -0.81 -10.13 -10.85
C GLY A 196 0.61 -9.73 -11.22
N ILE A 197 1.11 -8.73 -10.52
CA ILE A 197 2.41 -8.13 -10.79
C ILE A 197 3.20 -8.05 -9.51
N ILE A 198 4.48 -8.34 -9.60
CA ILE A 198 5.47 -8.11 -8.56
C ILE A 198 6.24 -6.84 -8.91
N MET A 199 6.22 -5.87 -8.01
CA MET A 199 6.97 -4.62 -8.14
C MET A 199 7.71 -4.28 -6.85
N GLY A 200 8.94 -3.78 -6.94
CA GLY A 200 9.73 -3.46 -5.74
C GLY A 200 11.20 -3.30 -6.06
N THR A 201 12.04 -3.49 -5.04
CA THR A 201 13.47 -3.26 -5.15
C THR A 201 14.30 -4.46 -4.69
N ILE A 202 15.52 -4.52 -5.23
CA ILE A 202 16.54 -5.50 -4.88
C ILE A 202 17.85 -4.77 -4.59
N ASN A 203 18.45 -5.04 -3.44
CA ASN A 203 19.80 -4.61 -3.09
C ASN A 203 20.67 -5.85 -2.91
N ILE A 204 21.84 -5.86 -3.55
CA ILE A 204 22.78 -6.98 -3.57
C ILE A 204 24.13 -6.48 -3.09
N GLU A 205 24.76 -7.23 -2.19
CA GLU A 205 26.09 -6.95 -1.67
C GLU A 205 27.12 -6.63 -2.78
N GLY A 206 27.73 -5.45 -2.69
CA GLY A 206 28.71 -4.97 -3.66
C GLY A 206 28.12 -4.27 -4.90
N SER A 207 26.80 -4.07 -4.96
CA SER A 207 26.13 -3.16 -5.89
C SER A 207 25.94 -1.81 -5.21
N ASP A 208 26.40 -0.72 -5.84
CA ASP A 208 26.21 0.63 -5.30
C ASP A 208 24.75 1.12 -5.44
N ASP A 209 24.00 0.57 -6.41
CA ASP A 209 22.63 0.97 -6.71
C ASP A 209 21.61 -0.13 -6.35
N GLU A 210 20.48 0.30 -5.79
CA GLU A 210 19.26 -0.49 -5.63
C GLU A 210 18.56 -0.66 -6.99
N GLN A 211 18.13 -1.88 -7.32
CA GLN A 211 17.57 -2.22 -8.63
C GLN A 211 16.06 -2.39 -8.56
N ASP A 212 15.32 -1.69 -9.43
CA ASP A 212 13.88 -1.86 -9.58
C ASP A 212 13.55 -3.20 -10.24
N LEU A 213 12.61 -3.94 -9.65
CA LEU A 213 12.06 -5.16 -10.19
C LEU A 213 10.60 -4.94 -10.61
N TYR A 214 10.26 -5.33 -11.83
CA TYR A 214 8.89 -5.31 -12.33
C TYR A 214 8.59 -6.56 -13.15
N LEU A 215 7.72 -7.43 -12.63
CA LEU A 215 7.46 -8.77 -13.15
C LEU A 215 5.96 -9.09 -13.19
N PHE A 216 5.55 -9.81 -14.21
CA PHE A 216 4.18 -10.26 -14.48
C PHE A 216 4.09 -11.75 -14.18
N GLY A 217 3.08 -12.19 -13.43
CA GLY A 217 2.90 -13.61 -13.18
C GLY A 217 1.71 -13.92 -12.28
N GLU A 218 1.88 -14.90 -11.41
CA GLU A 218 0.78 -15.48 -10.64
C GLU A 218 1.13 -15.68 -9.17
N ARG A 219 0.10 -15.58 -8.34
CA ARG A 219 0.10 -16.10 -6.97
C ARG A 219 -0.80 -17.32 -6.91
N ILE A 220 -0.32 -18.38 -6.28
CA ILE A 220 -1.05 -19.62 -6.06
C ILE A 220 -1.14 -19.86 -4.55
N ARG A 221 -2.36 -20.09 -4.06
CA ARG A 221 -2.62 -20.55 -2.70
C ARG A 221 -3.01 -22.01 -2.75
N PHE A 222 -2.26 -22.86 -2.05
CA PHE A 222 -2.45 -24.29 -2.07
C PHE A 222 -2.83 -24.83 -0.69
N LEU A 223 -4.00 -25.46 -0.60
CA LEU A 223 -4.62 -26.00 0.62
C LEU A 223 -4.94 -27.50 0.51
N GLY A 224 -4.55 -28.15 -0.59
CA GLY A 224 -4.89 -29.54 -0.88
C GLY A 224 -4.09 -30.55 -0.06
N ASP A 225 -4.67 -31.69 0.27
CA ASP A 225 -3.94 -32.79 0.91
C ASP A 225 -3.34 -33.73 -0.14
N VAL A 226 -2.28 -33.28 -0.80
CA VAL A 226 -1.51 -34.13 -1.74
C VAL A 226 -0.54 -35.04 -1.00
N SER A 227 -0.21 -34.69 0.24
CA SER A 227 0.76 -35.37 1.08
C SER A 227 0.40 -36.83 1.37
N SER A 228 -0.90 -37.17 1.29
CA SER A 228 -1.43 -38.53 1.45
C SER A 228 -1.55 -39.32 0.12
N VAL A 229 -1.22 -38.69 -1.02
CA VAL A 229 -1.45 -39.24 -2.36
C VAL A 229 -0.14 -39.65 -3.03
N LYS A 230 0.32 -40.88 -2.73
CA LYS A 230 1.51 -41.47 -3.38
C LYS A 230 1.34 -41.50 -4.91
N GLY A 231 2.36 -41.03 -5.63
CA GLY A 231 2.39 -41.06 -7.10
C GLY A 231 1.57 -39.96 -7.76
N PHE A 232 1.16 -38.92 -7.02
CA PHE A 232 0.66 -37.69 -7.62
C PHE A 232 1.76 -37.07 -8.50
N GLU A 233 1.40 -36.73 -9.73
CA GLU A 233 2.25 -36.04 -10.70
C GLU A 233 1.51 -34.82 -11.23
N PHE A 234 2.25 -33.71 -11.42
CA PHE A 234 1.72 -32.52 -12.05
C PHE A 234 2.75 -31.86 -12.96
N PHE A 235 2.24 -31.18 -13.98
CA PHE A 235 2.99 -30.39 -14.94
C PHE A 235 2.19 -29.11 -15.25
N ASP A 236 2.72 -27.97 -14.82
CA ASP A 236 2.07 -26.67 -14.95
C ASP A 236 2.89 -25.77 -15.88
N VAL A 237 2.22 -25.13 -16.84
CA VAL A 237 2.78 -24.09 -17.69
C VAL A 237 2.16 -22.76 -17.28
N LEU A 238 2.97 -21.87 -16.76
CA LEU A 238 2.61 -20.50 -16.37
C LEU A 238 3.25 -19.53 -17.35
N GLY A 239 2.45 -18.76 -18.08
CA GLY A 239 2.95 -17.91 -19.17
C GLY A 239 2.32 -16.53 -19.23
N TYR A 240 3.11 -15.58 -19.71
CA TYR A 240 2.72 -14.19 -19.92
C TYR A 240 3.12 -13.71 -21.34
N ILE A 241 2.19 -13.04 -22.02
CA ILE A 241 2.38 -12.50 -23.37
C ILE A 241 2.56 -10.99 -23.29
N TYR A 242 3.80 -10.54 -23.47
CA TYR A 242 4.19 -9.13 -23.29
C TYR A 242 3.53 -8.16 -24.29
N LYS A 243 3.09 -8.63 -25.46
CA LYS A 243 2.43 -7.77 -26.46
C LYS A 243 1.04 -7.31 -26.05
N ASN A 244 0.25 -8.18 -25.40
CA ASN A 244 -1.17 -7.90 -25.13
C ASN A 244 -1.61 -8.13 -23.68
N GLY A 245 -0.72 -8.65 -22.82
CA GLY A 245 -0.95 -8.80 -21.39
C GLY A 245 -1.74 -10.05 -21.02
N ARG A 246 -1.87 -11.01 -21.95
CA ARG A 246 -2.57 -12.27 -21.69
C ARG A 246 -1.70 -13.21 -20.84
N TYR A 247 -2.32 -13.80 -19.84
CA TYR A 247 -1.78 -14.89 -19.04
C TYR A 247 -2.34 -16.22 -19.54
N VAL A 248 -1.55 -17.27 -19.36
CA VAL A 248 -1.93 -18.66 -19.61
C VAL A 248 -1.45 -19.52 -18.45
N HIS A 249 -2.34 -20.36 -17.93
CA HIS A 249 -2.04 -21.36 -16.94
C HIS A 249 -2.62 -22.68 -17.44
N LEU A 250 -1.75 -23.59 -17.92
CA LEU A 250 -2.12 -24.95 -18.30
C LEU A 250 -1.62 -25.89 -17.21
N ILE A 251 -2.48 -26.78 -16.72
CA ILE A 251 -2.14 -27.75 -15.68
C ILE A 251 -2.50 -29.13 -16.20
N GLU A 252 -1.56 -30.06 -16.12
CA GLU A 252 -1.81 -31.48 -16.31
C GLU A 252 -1.48 -32.24 -15.04
N VAL A 253 -2.43 -33.05 -14.57
CA VAL A 253 -2.28 -33.84 -13.35
C VAL A 253 -2.60 -35.31 -13.57
N SER A 254 -1.84 -36.15 -12.88
CA SER A 254 -2.07 -37.59 -12.79
C SER A 254 -2.14 -38.00 -11.32
N ILE A 255 -3.29 -38.54 -10.93
CA ILE A 255 -3.59 -38.97 -9.57
C ILE A 255 -3.98 -40.45 -9.59
N PRO A 256 -3.18 -41.35 -9.01
CA PRO A 256 -3.42 -42.78 -9.08
C PRO A 256 -4.83 -43.20 -8.62
N ASN A 257 -5.52 -43.95 -9.48
CA ASN A 257 -6.91 -44.41 -9.33
C ASN A 257 -7.98 -43.30 -9.27
N VAL A 258 -7.65 -42.07 -9.70
CA VAL A 258 -8.58 -40.91 -9.70
C VAL A 258 -8.68 -40.31 -11.10
N VAL A 259 -7.57 -39.77 -11.62
CA VAL A 259 -7.45 -39.15 -12.95
C VAL A 259 -6.07 -39.45 -13.56
N GLU A 260 -5.96 -39.54 -14.87
CA GLU A 260 -4.72 -39.77 -15.63
C GLU A 260 -4.62 -38.74 -16.76
N ASN A 261 -3.52 -37.99 -16.80
CA ASN A 261 -3.23 -36.92 -17.75
C ASN A 261 -4.43 -35.97 -17.93
N PHE A 262 -4.97 -35.52 -16.80
CA PHE A 262 -6.10 -34.60 -16.76
C PHE A 262 -5.60 -33.17 -16.93
N THR A 263 -5.88 -32.60 -18.10
CA THR A 263 -5.52 -31.22 -18.43
C THR A 263 -6.65 -30.24 -18.12
N PHE A 264 -6.34 -29.15 -17.43
CA PHE A 264 -7.25 -28.05 -17.14
C PHE A 264 -6.48 -26.74 -16.94
N GLY A 265 -7.18 -25.65 -16.63
CA GLY A 265 -6.57 -24.36 -16.34
C GLY A 265 -7.36 -23.21 -16.94
N PHE A 266 -6.68 -22.11 -17.22
CA PHE A 266 -7.32 -20.90 -17.77
C PHE A 266 -6.37 -20.07 -18.64
N THR A 267 -6.96 -19.18 -19.41
CA THR A 267 -6.27 -18.05 -20.04
C THR A 267 -7.03 -16.77 -19.74
N THR A 268 -6.34 -15.63 -19.73
CA THR A 268 -6.99 -14.34 -19.54
C THR A 268 -7.37 -13.69 -20.87
N THR A 269 -8.42 -12.88 -20.84
CA THR A 269 -8.62 -11.84 -21.86
C THR A 269 -7.55 -10.75 -21.67
N CYS A 270 -7.28 -9.95 -22.71
CA CYS A 270 -6.30 -8.86 -22.66
C CYS A 270 -6.67 -7.72 -21.68
N ILE A 271 -7.82 -7.85 -21.00
CA ILE A 271 -8.31 -6.94 -19.95
C ILE A 271 -8.53 -7.68 -18.61
N GLY A 272 -7.92 -8.86 -18.44
CA GLY A 272 -7.86 -9.59 -17.17
C GLY A 272 -9.08 -10.47 -16.83
N GLY A 273 -9.98 -10.73 -17.77
CA GLY A 273 -11.10 -11.66 -17.54
C GLY A 273 -10.65 -13.11 -17.67
N LEU A 274 -11.01 -13.98 -16.72
CA LEU A 274 -10.64 -15.41 -16.76
C LEU A 274 -11.49 -16.18 -17.79
N ARG A 275 -10.87 -17.11 -18.51
CA ARG A 275 -11.53 -18.06 -19.40
C ARG A 275 -10.97 -19.46 -19.14
N SER A 276 -11.82 -20.32 -18.61
CA SER A 276 -11.48 -21.72 -18.37
C SER A 276 -11.24 -22.48 -19.67
N ILE A 277 -10.32 -23.44 -19.60
CA ILE A 277 -10.03 -24.35 -20.70
C ILE A 277 -11.11 -25.42 -20.73
N THR A 278 -11.71 -25.62 -21.90
CA THR A 278 -12.87 -26.51 -22.09
C THR A 278 -12.50 -27.85 -22.72
N ASP A 279 -11.46 -27.86 -23.57
CA ASP A 279 -10.96 -29.07 -24.21
C ASP A 279 -9.49 -28.90 -24.63
N THR A 280 -8.78 -30.02 -24.74
CA THR A 280 -7.36 -30.08 -25.15
C THR A 280 -7.17 -31.18 -26.19
N LYS A 281 -6.72 -30.81 -27.40
CA LYS A 281 -6.52 -31.73 -28.53
C LYS A 281 -5.18 -32.45 -28.50
N SER A 282 -4.12 -31.80 -28.02
CA SER A 282 -2.77 -32.39 -27.86
C SER A 282 -2.23 -32.19 -26.44
N VAL A 283 -1.64 -33.25 -25.89
CA VAL A 283 -1.10 -33.35 -24.52
C VAL A 283 0.24 -32.60 -24.41
N LEU A 284 0.53 -31.99 -23.25
CA LEU A 284 1.81 -31.35 -22.94
C LEU A 284 2.94 -32.38 -23.08
N LYS A 285 3.58 -32.48 -24.25
CA LYS A 285 4.62 -33.47 -24.48
C LYS A 285 5.92 -33.08 -23.79
N ASN A 286 6.43 -34.01 -22.99
CA ASN A 286 7.79 -34.02 -22.45
C ASN A 286 8.67 -34.75 -23.49
N LEU A 287 9.55 -34.04 -24.21
CA LEU A 287 10.55 -34.67 -25.10
C LEU A 287 11.70 -35.21 -24.24
N THR A 288 11.52 -36.41 -23.69
CA THR A 288 12.58 -37.16 -22.99
C THR A 288 13.55 -37.88 -23.92
N ASP A 289 13.48 -37.70 -25.24
CA ASP A 289 14.44 -38.31 -26.15
C ASP A 289 15.28 -37.28 -26.89
N LYS A 290 16.59 -37.45 -26.72
CA LYS A 290 17.65 -36.75 -27.44
C LYS A 290 17.53 -37.00 -28.94
N GLU A 291 16.69 -36.26 -29.65
CA GLU A 291 16.87 -36.01 -31.08
C GLU A 291 15.89 -34.93 -31.58
N LYS A 292 16.45 -33.76 -31.89
CA LYS A 292 15.93 -32.73 -32.82
C LYS A 292 14.41 -32.51 -32.83
N ASP A 293 13.92 -31.65 -31.95
CA ASP A 293 12.74 -30.82 -32.23
C ASP A 293 13.00 -29.39 -31.74
N GLU A 294 12.56 -28.41 -32.54
CA GLU A 294 12.80 -26.97 -32.38
C GLU A 294 12.03 -26.36 -31.19
N TYR A 295 11.09 -27.11 -30.59
CA TYR A 295 10.25 -26.73 -29.46
C TYR A 295 10.14 -27.89 -28.45
N GLY A 296 10.31 -27.60 -27.15
CA GLY A 296 10.25 -28.56 -26.05
C GLY A 296 8.85 -28.81 -25.47
N ILE A 297 7.88 -27.92 -25.76
CA ILE A 297 6.48 -28.00 -25.30
C ILE A 297 5.55 -27.57 -26.45
N GLU A 298 4.51 -28.36 -26.71
CA GLU A 298 3.42 -28.01 -27.64
C GLU A 298 2.07 -28.37 -27.01
N ALA A 299 1.08 -27.48 -27.12
CA ALA A 299 -0.28 -27.72 -26.66
C ALA A 299 -1.32 -27.00 -27.54
N GLU A 300 -2.39 -27.71 -27.89
CA GLU A 300 -3.56 -27.17 -28.59
C GLU A 300 -4.79 -27.29 -27.69
N TYR A 301 -5.36 -26.15 -27.30
CA TYR A 301 -6.46 -26.09 -26.33
C TYR A 301 -7.53 -25.07 -26.71
N HIS A 302 -8.73 -25.27 -26.16
CA HIS A 302 -9.91 -24.47 -26.44
C HIS A 302 -10.42 -23.78 -25.18
N THR A 303 -10.98 -22.59 -25.40
CA THR A 303 -11.86 -21.91 -24.45
C THR A 303 -13.25 -21.77 -25.09
N GLU A 304 -14.24 -21.24 -24.37
CA GLU A 304 -15.55 -20.96 -24.95
C GLU A 304 -15.50 -20.01 -26.17
N GLU A 305 -14.48 -19.16 -26.28
CA GLU A 305 -14.42 -18.08 -27.26
C GLU A 305 -13.38 -18.28 -28.37
N SER A 306 -12.33 -19.06 -28.12
CA SER A 306 -11.16 -19.13 -29.01
C SER A 306 -10.36 -20.42 -28.82
N GLU A 307 -9.68 -20.80 -29.91
CA GLU A 307 -8.68 -21.86 -29.97
C GLU A 307 -7.27 -21.27 -29.83
N PHE A 308 -6.40 -22.03 -29.18
CA PHE A 308 -5.05 -21.62 -28.86
C PHE A 308 -4.04 -22.73 -29.15
N VAL A 309 -2.93 -22.34 -29.79
CA VAL A 309 -1.77 -23.19 -30.07
C VAL A 309 -0.56 -22.58 -29.37
N LEU A 310 -0.03 -23.29 -28.39
CA LEU A 310 1.17 -22.95 -27.64
C LEU A 310 2.34 -23.78 -28.15
N LYS A 311 3.47 -23.12 -28.47
CA LYS A 311 4.74 -23.76 -28.83
C LYS A 311 5.86 -23.10 -28.05
N GLY A 312 6.63 -23.85 -27.28
CA GLY A 312 7.67 -23.26 -26.45
C GLY A 312 8.91 -24.11 -26.30
N ALA A 313 10.01 -23.46 -25.95
CA ALA A 313 11.30 -24.07 -25.67
C ALA A 313 11.70 -23.77 -24.23
N LEU A 314 12.12 -24.82 -23.52
CA LEU A 314 12.69 -24.69 -22.18
C LEU A 314 14.06 -24.04 -22.29
N THR A 315 14.30 -23.05 -21.43
CA THR A 315 15.55 -22.31 -21.33
C THR A 315 16.03 -22.32 -19.88
N GLY A 316 17.33 -22.51 -19.66
CA GLY A 316 17.88 -22.70 -18.31
C GLY A 316 17.84 -24.15 -17.82
N ARG A 317 18.70 -24.49 -16.87
CA ARG A 317 18.86 -25.87 -16.35
C ARG A 317 17.77 -26.24 -15.35
N GLN A 318 17.24 -27.46 -15.47
CA GLN A 318 16.38 -28.12 -14.48
C GLN A 318 16.98 -28.03 -13.06
N ARG A 319 16.30 -27.31 -12.18
CA ARG A 319 16.63 -27.26 -10.74
C ARG A 319 15.61 -28.09 -9.99
N ALA A 320 16.02 -29.30 -9.60
CA ALA A 320 15.22 -30.21 -8.80
C ALA A 320 15.36 -29.86 -7.31
N TYR A 321 14.24 -29.64 -6.65
CA TYR A 321 14.15 -29.48 -5.20
C TYR A 321 13.48 -30.71 -4.61
N GLN A 322 14.08 -31.23 -3.54
CA GLN A 322 13.49 -32.30 -2.76
C GLN A 322 12.81 -31.69 -1.54
N SER A 323 11.48 -31.58 -1.60
CA SER A 323 10.66 -31.16 -0.47
C SER A 323 10.45 -32.34 0.48
N LYS A 324 10.45 -32.12 1.79
CA LYS A 324 10.19 -33.13 2.83
C LYS A 324 9.04 -32.76 3.77
N LYS A 325 8.50 -31.54 3.69
CA LYS A 325 7.43 -31.02 4.57
C LYS A 325 6.20 -30.63 3.75
N GLY A 326 5.05 -31.25 4.04
CA GLY A 326 3.79 -31.03 3.31
C GLY A 326 3.75 -31.62 1.90
N TRP A 327 4.91 -31.77 1.26
CA TRP A 327 5.13 -32.42 -0.03
C TRP A 327 6.39 -33.27 0.08
N ASP A 328 6.31 -34.61 0.00
CA ASP A 328 7.50 -35.50 -0.03
C ASP A 328 7.74 -35.98 -1.46
N GLY A 329 8.42 -35.12 -2.23
CA GLY A 329 8.50 -35.22 -3.68
C GLY A 329 9.61 -34.39 -4.30
N CYS A 330 9.80 -34.58 -5.60
CA CYS A 330 10.66 -33.75 -6.43
C CYS A 330 9.80 -32.68 -7.09
N LEU A 331 10.22 -31.42 -7.02
CA LEU A 331 9.62 -30.31 -7.79
C LEU A 331 10.74 -29.61 -8.56
N THR A 332 10.51 -29.38 -9.84
CA THR A 332 11.40 -28.70 -10.78
C THR A 332 10.72 -27.45 -11.33
N ALA A 333 11.51 -26.41 -11.55
CA ALA A 333 11.06 -25.18 -12.19
C ALA A 333 12.02 -24.82 -13.33
N ASP A 334 11.49 -24.72 -14.56
CA ASP A 334 12.24 -24.39 -15.77
C ASP A 334 11.72 -23.08 -16.39
N CYS A 335 12.60 -22.25 -16.97
CA CYS A 335 12.14 -21.05 -17.68
C CYS A 335 11.63 -21.45 -19.08
N LEU A 336 10.60 -20.78 -19.55
CA LEU A 336 9.94 -21.06 -20.82
C LEU A 336 9.92 -19.81 -21.70
N ASN A 337 10.39 -19.94 -22.93
CA ASN A 337 10.07 -18.99 -24.00
C ASN A 337 9.09 -19.66 -24.95
N PHE A 338 7.96 -19.02 -25.25
CA PHE A 338 6.90 -19.63 -26.04
C PHE A 338 6.23 -18.66 -26.99
N GLU A 339 5.48 -19.21 -27.95
CA GLU A 339 4.56 -18.52 -28.81
C GLU A 339 3.15 -19.06 -28.58
N LEU A 340 2.17 -18.16 -28.42
CA LEU A 340 0.75 -18.49 -28.37
C LEU A 340 0.04 -17.83 -29.54
N ASN A 341 -0.47 -18.62 -30.48
CA ASN A 341 -1.04 -18.11 -31.74
C ASN A 341 -0.10 -17.10 -32.45
N SER A 342 1.21 -17.42 -32.52
CA SER A 342 2.28 -16.57 -33.08
C SER A 342 2.66 -15.32 -32.25
N LEU A 343 2.06 -15.14 -31.06
CA LEU A 343 2.47 -14.07 -30.14
C LEU A 343 3.49 -14.61 -29.14
N LYS A 344 4.66 -13.98 -29.13
CA LYS A 344 5.74 -14.32 -28.21
C LYS A 344 5.38 -14.02 -26.76
N GLY A 345 5.76 -14.92 -25.88
CA GLY A 345 5.59 -14.85 -24.44
C GLY A 345 6.73 -15.54 -23.71
N THR A 346 6.75 -15.36 -22.40
CA THR A 346 7.71 -15.98 -21.52
C THR A 346 7.02 -16.46 -20.24
N GLY A 347 7.57 -17.50 -19.64
CA GLY A 347 6.86 -18.32 -18.67
C GLY A 347 7.80 -19.14 -17.80
N ILE A 348 7.20 -19.94 -16.94
CA ILE A 348 7.88 -21.06 -16.28
C ILE A 348 7.07 -22.33 -16.46
N VAL A 349 7.77 -23.44 -16.35
CA VAL A 349 7.19 -24.78 -16.25
C VAL A 349 7.50 -25.33 -14.89
N LEU A 350 6.47 -25.71 -14.14
CA LEU A 350 6.60 -26.41 -12.88
C LEU A 350 6.27 -27.89 -13.10
N ASN A 351 7.13 -28.78 -12.64
CA ASN A 351 6.87 -30.21 -12.74
C ASN A 351 7.21 -30.86 -11.42
N GLY A 352 6.27 -31.63 -10.85
CA GLY A 352 6.51 -32.32 -9.60
C GLY A 352 5.88 -33.69 -9.49
N LYS A 353 6.52 -34.55 -8.70
CA LYS A 353 6.11 -35.92 -8.42
C LYS A 353 6.26 -36.26 -6.95
N ILE A 354 5.21 -36.80 -6.35
CA ILE A 354 5.22 -37.33 -4.98
C ILE A 354 5.76 -38.75 -4.99
N ILE A 355 6.95 -38.93 -4.40
CA ILE A 355 7.65 -40.22 -4.36
C ILE A 355 7.14 -41.06 -3.19
N LYS A 356 6.92 -40.43 -2.03
CA LYS A 356 6.41 -41.06 -0.81
C LYS A 356 5.38 -40.15 -0.12
N PRO A 357 4.37 -40.71 0.57
CA PRO A 357 3.50 -39.90 1.41
C PRO A 357 4.26 -39.33 2.61
N SER A 358 4.02 -38.07 2.94
CA SER A 358 4.60 -37.44 4.13
C SER A 358 4.08 -38.13 5.39
N THR A 359 4.97 -38.52 6.30
CA THR A 359 4.60 -38.97 7.65
C THR A 359 4.51 -37.75 8.56
N ARG A 360 3.30 -37.19 8.73
CA ARG A 360 3.08 -36.12 9.71
C ARG A 360 3.19 -36.74 11.12
N ILE A 361 4.30 -36.49 11.81
CA ILE A 361 4.51 -36.98 13.18
C ILE A 361 3.64 -36.14 14.11
N ILE A 362 2.68 -36.79 14.76
CA ILE A 362 1.92 -36.20 15.87
C ILE A 362 2.84 -36.23 17.09
N SER A 363 3.62 -35.18 17.34
CA SER A 363 3.99 -34.87 18.71
C SER A 363 2.74 -34.32 19.39
N GLN A 364 2.37 -34.85 20.56
CA GLN A 364 1.29 -34.28 21.36
C GLN A 364 1.58 -32.79 21.58
N ILE A 365 0.79 -31.95 20.91
CA ILE A 365 0.80 -30.52 21.10
C ILE A 365 0.44 -30.30 22.58
N GLN A 366 1.41 -29.90 23.40
CA GLN A 366 1.11 -29.35 24.71
C GLN A 366 0.54 -27.95 24.48
N SER A 367 -0.75 -27.87 24.15
CA SER A 367 -1.50 -26.63 24.32
C SER A 367 -1.66 -26.43 25.81
N TYR A 368 -0.99 -25.42 26.36
CA TYR A 368 -1.11 -25.12 27.78
C TYR A 368 -2.47 -24.45 28.01
N PRO A 369 -3.34 -25.01 28.86
CA PRO A 369 -4.50 -24.26 29.31
C PRO A 369 -4.00 -23.03 30.07
N THR A 370 -4.45 -21.84 29.65
CA THR A 370 -4.25 -20.62 30.41
C THR A 370 -4.83 -20.84 31.81
N PRO A 371 -4.05 -20.79 32.89
CA PRO A 371 -4.57 -21.02 34.22
C PRO A 371 -5.63 -19.96 34.56
N SER A 372 -6.72 -20.38 35.21
CA SER A 372 -7.81 -19.48 35.61
C SER A 372 -7.41 -18.45 36.67
N VAL A 373 -6.26 -18.65 37.33
CA VAL A 373 -5.65 -17.74 38.30
C VAL A 373 -4.15 -17.68 38.02
N PHE A 374 -3.64 -16.48 37.74
CA PHE A 374 -2.20 -16.28 37.58
C PHE A 374 -1.53 -16.07 38.95
N PRO A 375 -0.35 -16.68 39.19
CA PRO A 375 0.42 -16.46 40.41
C PRO A 375 0.93 -15.01 40.49
N LEU A 376 1.12 -14.49 41.70
CA LEU A 376 1.62 -13.12 41.93
C LEU A 376 3.12 -12.98 41.68
N VAL A 377 3.87 -14.08 41.83
CA VAL A 377 5.31 -14.15 41.60
C VAL A 377 5.65 -15.48 40.95
N VAL A 378 6.52 -15.47 39.95
CA VAL A 378 6.94 -16.66 39.17
C VAL A 378 8.45 -16.73 39.11
N HIS A 379 9.05 -17.91 39.28
CA HIS A 379 10.47 -18.12 39.04
C HIS A 379 10.78 -18.38 37.55
N PHE A 380 11.96 -17.98 37.06
CA PHE A 380 12.33 -18.15 35.64
C PHE A 380 12.25 -19.60 35.14
N SER A 381 12.49 -20.58 36.01
CA SER A 381 12.43 -22.00 35.63
C SER A 381 11.01 -22.55 35.48
N GLU A 382 9.99 -21.82 35.94
CA GLU A 382 8.60 -22.26 35.83
C GLU A 382 8.07 -22.00 34.42
N LYS A 383 7.38 -22.97 33.85
CA LYS A 383 6.92 -22.92 32.46
C LYS A 383 6.00 -21.73 32.16
N ILE A 384 5.18 -21.32 33.14
CA ILE A 384 4.30 -20.15 33.04
C ILE A 384 5.09 -18.84 32.87
N CYS A 385 6.37 -18.80 33.26
CA CYS A 385 7.22 -17.63 33.07
C CYS A 385 7.37 -17.26 31.60
N GLN A 386 7.29 -18.23 30.69
CA GLN A 386 7.40 -18.02 29.24
C GLN A 386 6.16 -17.33 28.62
N ASN A 387 5.09 -17.08 29.39
CA ASN A 387 3.91 -16.39 28.91
C ASN A 387 4.05 -14.85 29.03
N PRO A 388 4.13 -14.11 27.91
CA PRO A 388 4.32 -12.66 27.93
C PRO A 388 3.16 -11.88 28.57
N ASP A 389 1.94 -12.42 28.60
CA ASP A 389 0.78 -11.76 29.24
C ASP A 389 0.91 -11.76 30.78
N VAL A 390 1.71 -12.68 31.34
CA VAL A 390 1.91 -12.85 32.78
C VAL A 390 3.17 -12.14 33.26
N THR A 391 4.26 -12.25 32.50
CA THR A 391 5.61 -11.82 32.91
C THR A 391 6.20 -10.71 32.04
N GLY A 392 5.46 -10.21 31.05
CA GLY A 392 5.93 -9.23 30.07
C GLY A 392 6.99 -9.77 29.12
N GLY A 393 7.46 -8.93 28.18
CA GLY A 393 8.43 -9.32 27.15
C GLY A 393 9.77 -9.81 27.70
N LYS A 394 10.33 -9.11 28.71
CA LYS A 394 11.63 -9.48 29.30
C LYS A 394 11.55 -10.74 30.15
N GLY A 395 10.53 -10.84 31.00
CA GLY A 395 10.31 -12.00 31.87
C GLY A 395 10.07 -13.29 31.08
N SER A 396 9.27 -13.22 30.01
CA SER A 396 9.04 -14.37 29.12
C SER A 396 10.28 -14.81 28.37
N SER A 397 11.06 -13.85 27.86
CA SER A 397 12.36 -14.14 27.23
C SER A 397 13.34 -14.81 28.20
N LEU A 398 13.45 -14.31 29.44
CA LEU A 398 14.30 -14.90 30.49
C LEU A 398 13.88 -16.32 30.88
N GLY A 399 12.57 -16.59 30.94
CA GLY A 399 12.05 -17.93 31.17
C GLY A 399 12.45 -18.89 30.05
N LYS A 400 12.45 -18.43 28.80
CA LYS A 400 12.87 -19.22 27.64
C LYS A 400 14.39 -19.43 27.59
N LEU A 401 15.19 -18.39 27.85
CA LEU A 401 16.65 -18.50 27.96
C LEU A 401 17.05 -19.46 29.07
N THR A 402 16.33 -19.47 30.19
CA THR A 402 16.58 -20.37 31.32
C THR A 402 16.36 -21.84 30.92
N GLU A 403 15.34 -22.12 30.11
CA GLU A 403 15.14 -23.45 29.50
C GLU A 403 16.31 -23.81 28.57
N LEU A 404 16.65 -22.93 27.62
CA LEU A 404 17.75 -23.15 26.66
C LEU A 404 19.11 -23.35 27.33
N SER A 405 19.35 -22.70 28.47
CA SER A 405 20.60 -22.86 29.22
C SER A 405 20.81 -24.30 29.74
N LYS A 406 19.72 -25.01 30.06
CA LYS A 406 19.76 -26.42 30.47
C LYS A 406 20.03 -27.35 29.30
N ASP A 407 19.53 -27.00 28.12
CA ASP A 407 19.67 -27.79 26.90
C ASP A 407 21.08 -27.67 26.31
N PHE A 408 21.64 -26.45 26.27
CA PHE A 408 22.94 -26.19 25.65
C PHE A 408 24.14 -26.30 26.61
N GLN A 409 23.92 -26.14 27.93
CA GLN A 409 24.94 -26.26 29.00
C GLN A 409 26.22 -25.43 28.81
N ASN A 410 26.16 -24.34 28.05
CA ASN A 410 27.32 -23.52 27.66
C ASN A 410 27.20 -22.04 28.05
N PHE A 411 26.10 -21.64 28.71
CA PHE A 411 25.88 -20.32 29.28
C PHE A 411 24.99 -20.40 30.51
N ILE A 412 24.96 -19.31 31.28
CA ILE A 412 24.21 -19.19 32.52
C ILE A 412 23.22 -18.03 32.39
N VAL A 413 21.97 -18.24 32.81
CA VAL A 413 21.03 -17.15 33.09
C VAL A 413 21.03 -16.93 34.60
N PRO A 414 21.33 -15.71 35.10
CA PRO A 414 21.27 -15.45 36.54
C PRO A 414 19.88 -15.74 37.10
N ASN A 415 19.82 -16.35 38.29
CA ASN A 415 18.55 -16.69 38.94
C ASN A 415 17.72 -15.43 39.22
N GLY A 416 16.40 -15.58 39.24
CA GLY A 416 15.50 -14.47 39.48
C GLY A 416 14.03 -14.86 39.46
N VAL A 417 13.21 -13.90 39.87
CA VAL A 417 11.75 -14.03 39.92
C VAL A 417 11.10 -12.86 39.21
N VAL A 418 9.87 -13.06 38.75
CA VAL A 418 9.04 -12.03 38.12
C VAL A 418 7.84 -11.75 39.00
N VAL A 419 7.68 -10.50 39.41
CA VAL A 419 6.43 -9.97 39.97
C VAL A 419 5.46 -9.78 38.82
N THR A 420 4.35 -10.51 38.80
CA THR A 420 3.51 -10.66 37.61
C THR A 420 2.59 -9.48 37.37
N THR A 421 1.97 -9.44 36.18
CA THR A 421 0.90 -8.49 35.84
C THR A 421 -0.28 -8.53 36.81
N SER A 422 -0.62 -9.69 37.36
CA SER A 422 -1.66 -9.82 38.39
C SER A 422 -1.29 -9.15 39.73
N ALA A 423 -0.01 -9.10 40.08
CA ALA A 423 0.44 -8.34 41.26
C ALA A 423 0.30 -6.83 41.03
N TYR A 424 0.53 -6.36 39.81
CA TYR A 424 0.25 -4.97 39.42
C TYR A 424 -1.24 -4.64 39.49
N GLU A 425 -2.10 -5.51 38.95
CA GLU A 425 -3.56 -5.34 39.01
C GLU A 425 -4.08 -5.24 40.46
N LEU A 426 -3.57 -6.05 41.38
CA LEU A 426 -3.90 -5.96 42.81
C LEU A 426 -3.40 -4.67 43.47
N PHE A 427 -2.28 -4.12 42.99
CA PHE A 427 -1.70 -2.89 43.51
C PHE A 427 -2.48 -1.64 43.07
N ILE A 428 -3.05 -1.65 41.86
CA ILE A 428 -3.77 -0.50 41.29
C ILE A 428 -5.10 -0.26 42.03
N THR A 429 -5.12 0.77 42.87
CA THR A 429 -6.32 1.16 43.64
C THR A 429 -7.27 2.07 42.84
N ASN A 430 -8.50 2.23 43.34
CA ASN A 430 -9.45 3.21 42.81
C ASN A 430 -8.95 4.67 42.87
N SER A 431 -8.00 5.01 43.77
CA SER A 431 -7.36 6.34 43.80
C SER A 431 -6.46 6.53 42.58
N ILE A 432 -5.56 5.57 42.36
CA ILE A 432 -4.60 5.56 41.25
C ILE A 432 -5.35 5.57 39.91
N LEU A 433 -6.40 4.76 39.76
CA LEU A 433 -7.24 4.74 38.56
C LEU A 433 -7.89 6.11 38.24
N ARG A 434 -8.28 6.89 39.26
CA ARG A 434 -8.81 8.24 39.05
C ARG A 434 -7.75 9.19 38.54
N ASP A 435 -6.53 9.11 39.07
CA ASP A 435 -5.44 9.99 38.65
C ASP A 435 -4.88 9.59 37.26
N ILE A 436 -4.91 8.31 36.90
CA ILE A 436 -4.69 7.84 35.51
C ILE A 436 -5.71 8.47 34.55
N LYS A 437 -7.01 8.42 34.88
CA LYS A 437 -8.06 9.02 34.02
C LYS A 437 -7.91 10.53 33.86
N LYS A 438 -7.43 11.24 34.89
CA LYS A 438 -7.11 12.67 34.79
C LYS A 438 -5.91 12.92 33.89
N LEU A 439 -4.88 12.09 33.99
CA LEU A 439 -3.71 12.16 33.11
C LEU A 439 -4.12 11.96 31.65
N GLU A 440 -4.92 10.94 31.35
CA GLU A 440 -5.44 10.69 30.00
C GLU A 440 -6.24 11.90 29.47
N SER A 441 -7.10 12.50 30.31
CA SER A 441 -7.90 13.64 29.88
C SER A 441 -7.08 14.89 29.55
N VAL A 442 -6.01 15.19 30.30
CA VAL A 442 -5.14 16.35 29.98
C VAL A 442 -4.19 16.05 28.82
N LEU A 443 -3.69 14.81 28.73
CA LEU A 443 -2.75 14.36 27.70
C LEU A 443 -3.36 14.44 26.30
N TYR A 444 -4.58 13.93 26.14
CA TYR A 444 -5.25 13.89 24.82
C TYR A 444 -5.89 15.22 24.41
N ASN A 445 -5.92 16.21 25.31
CA ASN A 445 -6.26 17.60 24.98
C ASN A 445 -5.02 18.46 24.69
N ASP A 446 -3.85 17.83 24.51
CA ASP A 446 -2.56 18.44 24.14
C ASP A 446 -2.09 19.56 25.08
N LYS A 447 -2.41 19.44 26.38
CA LYS A 447 -2.01 20.42 27.38
C LYS A 447 -0.69 20.04 28.03
N VAL A 448 0.42 20.45 27.42
CA VAL A 448 1.79 20.04 27.80
C VAL A 448 2.10 20.26 29.28
N ASP A 449 1.86 21.47 29.81
CA ASP A 449 2.21 21.79 31.21
C ASP A 449 1.32 21.07 32.22
N GLU A 450 0.01 20.99 31.96
CA GLU A 450 -0.93 20.23 32.79
C GLU A 450 -0.59 18.73 32.79
N THR A 451 -0.12 18.19 31.66
CA THR A 451 0.31 16.80 31.53
C THR A 451 1.52 16.50 32.42
N LYS A 452 2.55 17.36 32.42
CA LYS A 452 3.74 17.18 33.29
C LYS A 452 3.35 17.15 34.77
N ILE A 453 2.44 18.03 35.19
CA ILE A 453 1.94 18.08 36.56
C ILE A 453 1.15 16.82 36.90
N ALA A 454 0.28 16.36 36.00
CA ALA A 454 -0.50 15.14 36.19
C ALA A 454 0.39 13.88 36.28
N CYS A 455 1.42 13.79 35.44
CA CYS A 455 2.45 12.73 35.51
C CYS A 455 3.14 12.72 36.88
N GLN A 456 3.67 13.85 37.33
CA GLN A 456 4.40 13.92 38.60
C GLN A 456 3.52 13.54 39.79
N ARG A 457 2.27 14.02 39.80
CA ARG A 457 1.28 13.67 40.83
C ARG A 457 1.01 12.16 40.87
N LEU A 458 0.83 11.53 39.71
CA LEU A 458 0.56 10.09 39.63
C LEU A 458 1.77 9.26 40.08
N ILE A 459 2.99 9.67 39.70
CA ILE A 459 4.23 9.05 40.15
C ILE A 459 4.36 9.13 41.68
N ASP A 460 4.08 10.29 42.26
CA ASP A 460 4.12 10.49 43.72
C ASP A 460 3.08 9.61 44.44
N GLU A 461 1.86 9.50 43.91
CA GLU A 461 0.79 8.66 44.46
C GLU A 461 1.16 7.18 44.43
N ILE A 462 1.67 6.68 43.31
CA ILE A 462 2.15 5.29 43.18
C ILE A 462 3.29 5.02 44.17
N THR A 463 4.24 5.94 44.27
CA THR A 463 5.40 5.78 45.15
C THR A 463 5.01 5.78 46.63
N LYS A 464 4.02 6.60 47.03
CA LYS A 464 3.51 6.66 48.42
C LYS A 464 2.59 5.50 48.78
N SER A 465 1.92 4.89 47.81
CA SER A 465 0.97 3.79 48.03
C SER A 465 1.65 2.56 48.67
N SER A 466 0.93 1.89 49.57
CA SER A 466 1.34 0.63 50.20
C SER A 466 1.12 -0.55 49.25
N ILE A 467 2.09 -1.46 49.14
CA ILE A 467 1.89 -2.72 48.41
C ILE A 467 0.94 -3.63 49.21
N PRO A 468 -0.02 -4.32 48.57
CA PRO A 468 -0.87 -5.30 49.24
C PRO A 468 -0.04 -6.40 49.95
N ASP A 469 -0.42 -6.75 51.18
CA ASP A 469 0.33 -7.72 52.00
C ASP A 469 0.52 -9.07 51.30
N GLN A 470 -0.46 -9.51 50.51
CA GLN A 470 -0.38 -10.75 49.72
C GLN A 470 0.76 -10.72 48.69
N VAL A 471 0.95 -9.60 48.00
CA VAL A 471 2.04 -9.42 47.04
C VAL A 471 3.38 -9.37 47.76
N LEU A 472 3.46 -8.63 48.87
CA LEU A 472 4.67 -8.55 49.69
C LEU A 472 5.11 -9.93 50.19
N GLN A 473 4.19 -10.70 50.76
CA GLN A 473 4.46 -12.06 51.25
C GLN A 473 4.87 -13.00 50.12
N ALA A 474 4.23 -12.91 48.94
CA ALA A 474 4.60 -13.70 47.78
C ALA A 474 6.03 -13.40 47.30
N VAL A 475 6.42 -12.13 47.23
CA VAL A 475 7.78 -11.72 46.85
C VAL A 475 8.81 -12.24 47.88
N VAL A 476 8.55 -12.03 49.17
CA VAL A 476 9.45 -12.46 50.24
C VAL A 476 9.63 -13.98 50.26
N THR A 477 8.54 -14.74 50.13
CA THR A 477 8.54 -16.20 50.14
C THR A 477 9.28 -16.76 48.93
N SER A 478 9.02 -16.22 47.73
CA SER A 478 9.70 -16.65 46.51
C SER A 478 11.20 -16.31 46.54
N LEU A 479 11.58 -15.13 47.01
CA LEU A 479 13.00 -14.78 47.16
C LEU A 479 13.72 -15.69 48.18
N GLN A 480 13.08 -16.05 49.31
CA GLN A 480 13.63 -17.02 50.27
C GLN A 480 13.84 -18.41 49.67
N LYS A 481 12.90 -18.84 48.83
CA LYS A 481 12.95 -20.15 48.18
C LYS A 481 14.06 -20.22 47.15
N VAL A 482 14.29 -19.14 46.40
CA VAL A 482 15.27 -19.08 45.30
C VAL A 482 16.68 -18.74 45.81
N PHE A 483 16.77 -17.92 46.85
CA PHE A 483 18.02 -17.48 47.49
C PHE A 483 17.98 -17.85 48.99
N PRO A 484 18.30 -19.10 49.36
CA PRO A 484 18.22 -19.59 50.73
C PRO A 484 19.34 -19.09 51.66
N ASP A 485 20.45 -18.59 51.11
CA ASP A 485 21.56 -18.00 51.85
C ASP A 485 21.18 -16.58 52.38
N ARG A 486 22.01 -15.95 53.24
CA ARG A 486 21.68 -14.66 53.88
C ARG A 486 21.30 -13.61 52.82
N LYS A 487 20.05 -13.11 52.91
CA LYS A 487 19.46 -12.18 51.92
C LYS A 487 20.25 -10.87 51.71
N ASP A 488 21.02 -10.45 52.71
CA ASP A 488 21.80 -9.21 52.67
C ASP A 488 23.11 -9.37 51.86
N ASP A 489 23.50 -10.60 51.51
CA ASP A 489 24.71 -10.90 50.72
C ASP A 489 24.45 -10.86 49.20
N HIS A 490 23.19 -10.65 48.77
CA HIS A 490 22.80 -10.62 47.36
C HIS A 490 22.30 -9.25 46.91
N GLN A 491 22.78 -8.82 45.75
CA GLN A 491 22.29 -7.63 45.05
C GLN A 491 21.49 -8.01 43.81
N PHE A 492 20.46 -7.22 43.50
CA PHE A 492 19.52 -7.50 42.43
C PHE A 492 19.41 -6.35 41.43
N ALA A 493 19.16 -6.70 40.17
CA ALA A 493 18.61 -5.82 39.16
C ALA A 493 17.08 -5.90 39.23
N VAL A 494 16.42 -4.76 39.36
CA VAL A 494 14.95 -4.64 39.31
C VAL A 494 14.59 -3.94 38.00
N ARG A 495 14.00 -4.68 37.05
CA ARG A 495 13.77 -4.25 35.66
C ARG A 495 12.28 -4.27 35.33
N SER A 496 11.76 -3.23 34.68
CA SER A 496 10.40 -3.24 34.13
C SER A 496 10.26 -4.26 33.00
N SER A 497 9.10 -4.91 32.93
CA SER A 497 8.72 -5.86 31.88
C SER A 497 7.23 -5.69 31.56
N ALA A 498 6.90 -4.69 30.74
CA ALA A 498 5.51 -4.41 30.36
C ALA A 498 4.99 -5.41 29.33
N THR A 499 3.67 -5.61 29.30
CA THR A 499 3.03 -6.36 28.21
C THR A 499 3.06 -5.54 26.92
N GLY A 500 3.37 -6.18 25.80
CA GLY A 500 3.56 -5.50 24.51
C GLY A 500 4.90 -4.76 24.35
N GLU A 501 5.76 -4.76 25.38
CA GLU A 501 7.17 -4.34 25.31
C GLU A 501 8.02 -5.46 24.66
N ASP A 502 9.06 -5.09 23.90
CA ASP A 502 10.02 -6.02 23.26
C ASP A 502 9.36 -7.11 22.37
N THR A 503 8.40 -6.70 21.53
CA THR A 503 7.75 -7.59 20.56
C THR A 503 8.44 -7.53 19.19
N GLU A 504 8.15 -8.48 18.30
CA GLU A 504 8.60 -8.41 16.89
C GLU A 504 8.09 -7.16 16.16
N GLN A 505 7.03 -6.52 16.67
CA GLN A 505 6.43 -5.32 16.08
C GLN A 505 7.04 -4.02 16.61
N MET A 506 7.66 -4.02 17.79
CA MET A 506 8.16 -2.81 18.43
C MET A 506 9.24 -3.09 19.48
N SER A 507 10.38 -2.43 19.35
CA SER A 507 11.42 -2.36 20.38
C SER A 507 11.26 -1.06 21.16
N ALA A 508 10.68 -1.12 22.37
CA ALA A 508 10.55 0.06 23.26
C ALA A 508 11.81 0.22 24.11
N ALA A 509 12.98 0.38 23.49
CA ALA A 509 14.23 0.45 24.22
C ALA A 509 14.30 1.74 25.10
N GLY A 510 14.71 1.57 26.36
CA GLY A 510 15.10 2.69 27.23
C GLY A 510 13.98 3.60 27.72
N GLN A 511 12.69 3.22 27.58
CA GLN A 511 11.56 4.08 27.96
C GLN A 511 11.16 3.98 29.44
N MET A 512 11.62 2.96 30.15
CA MET A 512 11.24 2.64 31.53
C MET A 512 12.46 2.34 32.38
N ASP A 513 12.35 2.61 33.68
CA ASP A 513 13.51 2.61 34.58
C ASP A 513 13.97 1.18 34.93
N THR A 514 15.29 1.03 35.01
CA THR A 514 15.98 -0.14 35.58
C THR A 514 16.82 0.31 36.77
N TYR A 515 16.77 -0.46 37.86
CA TYR A 515 17.51 -0.18 39.08
C TYR A 515 18.51 -1.30 39.36
N LEU A 516 19.80 -0.97 39.41
CA LEU A 516 20.90 -1.93 39.58
C LEU A 516 21.49 -1.89 41.00
N GLY A 517 21.98 -3.04 41.47
CA GLY A 517 22.67 -3.14 42.76
C GLY A 517 21.75 -2.99 43.98
N VAL A 518 20.46 -3.33 43.85
CA VAL A 518 19.47 -3.20 44.93
C VAL A 518 19.65 -4.32 45.94
N SER A 519 19.79 -3.98 47.23
CA SER A 519 19.92 -4.96 48.33
C SER A 519 18.83 -4.76 49.38
N GLY A 520 18.38 -5.85 50.00
CA GLY A 520 17.35 -5.81 51.04
C GLY A 520 15.90 -5.72 50.54
N ILE A 521 14.97 -6.35 51.26
CA ILE A 521 13.55 -6.45 50.87
C ILE A 521 12.88 -5.08 50.72
N ARG A 522 13.20 -4.12 51.60
CA ARG A 522 12.60 -2.78 51.58
C ARG A 522 12.92 -2.05 50.27
N ASP A 523 14.17 -2.12 49.82
CA ASP A 523 14.62 -1.41 48.63
C ASP A 523 14.21 -2.12 47.35
N ILE A 524 14.14 -3.46 47.36
CA ILE A 524 13.52 -4.25 46.28
C ILE A 524 12.06 -3.81 46.08
N ILE A 525 11.27 -3.79 47.15
CA ILE A 525 9.86 -3.38 47.09
C ILE A 525 9.71 -1.91 46.67
N SER A 526 10.58 -1.03 47.15
CA SER A 526 10.59 0.35 46.68
C SER A 526 10.91 0.45 45.19
N SER A 527 11.83 -0.36 44.69
CA SER A 527 12.24 -0.37 43.28
C SER A 527 11.15 -0.95 42.38
N VAL A 528 10.41 -1.98 42.84
CA VAL A 528 9.22 -2.50 42.14
C VAL A 528 8.18 -1.40 41.95
N LYS A 529 7.88 -0.61 42.98
CA LYS A 529 6.95 0.54 42.85
C LYS A 529 7.47 1.61 41.91
N LYS A 530 8.77 1.90 41.93
CA LYS A 530 9.38 2.86 41.01
C LYS A 530 9.31 2.38 39.56
N CYS A 531 9.54 1.09 39.30
CA CYS A 531 9.29 0.50 37.99
C CYS A 531 7.84 0.74 37.59
N TRP A 532 6.85 0.37 38.41
CA TRP A 532 5.42 0.65 38.13
C TRP A 532 5.11 2.12 37.88
N ALA A 533 5.76 3.05 38.59
CA ALA A 533 5.61 4.48 38.38
C ALA A 533 6.24 4.97 37.07
N SER A 534 7.34 4.37 36.62
CA SER A 534 8.14 4.84 35.47
C SER A 534 7.35 4.88 34.15
N GLN A 535 6.34 4.01 33.99
CA GLN A 535 5.47 4.02 32.80
C GLN A 535 4.61 5.29 32.68
N PHE A 536 4.51 6.08 33.75
CA PHE A 536 3.76 7.33 33.81
C PHE A 536 4.67 8.58 33.76
N SER A 537 5.97 8.40 33.51
CA SER A 537 6.88 9.51 33.24
C SER A 537 6.42 10.29 32.00
N TYR A 538 6.71 11.59 31.95
CA TYR A 538 6.31 12.44 30.83
C TYR A 538 6.79 11.87 29.48
N ILE A 539 8.02 11.34 29.44
CA ILE A 539 8.60 10.74 28.22
C ILE A 539 7.84 9.46 27.84
N ALA A 540 7.62 8.55 28.80
CA ALA A 540 6.92 7.30 28.56
C ALA A 540 5.47 7.52 28.08
N VAL A 541 4.73 8.47 28.67
CA VAL A 541 3.34 8.74 28.26
C VAL A 541 3.25 9.43 26.91
N GLN A 542 4.20 10.31 26.56
CA GLN A 542 4.26 10.91 25.23
C GLN A 542 4.61 9.86 24.18
N TYR A 543 5.55 8.96 24.47
CA TYR A 543 5.87 7.84 23.59
C TYR A 543 4.64 6.94 23.37
N LYS A 544 3.91 6.57 24.44
CA LYS A 544 2.68 5.78 24.33
C LYS A 544 1.61 6.50 23.51
N ARG A 545 1.38 7.80 23.74
CA ARG A 545 0.46 8.64 22.93
C ARG A 545 0.87 8.65 21.45
N GLN A 546 2.14 8.89 21.15
CA GLN A 546 2.67 8.93 19.79
C GLN A 546 2.46 7.61 19.04
N ASN A 547 2.40 6.48 19.76
CA ASN A 547 2.23 5.14 19.21
C ASN A 547 0.82 4.55 19.44
N GLY A 548 -0.16 5.33 19.91
CA GLY A 548 -1.54 4.87 20.14
C GLY A 548 -1.71 3.84 21.26
N GLN A 549 -0.71 3.69 22.12
CA GLN A 549 -0.66 2.68 23.17
C GLN A 549 -1.48 3.07 24.40
N VAL A 550 -1.99 2.07 25.11
CA VAL A 550 -2.72 2.27 26.37
C VAL A 550 -1.76 2.82 27.43
N ILE A 551 -2.10 3.95 28.04
CA ILE A 551 -1.26 4.62 29.05
C ILE A 551 -1.03 3.73 30.26
N ASN A 552 -2.10 3.12 30.79
CA ASN A 552 -2.03 2.13 31.86
C ASN A 552 -1.90 0.72 31.27
N SER A 553 -0.66 0.27 31.03
CA SER A 553 -0.39 -1.08 30.54
C SER A 553 -0.12 -2.01 31.73
N PRO A 554 -0.64 -3.26 31.72
CA PRO A 554 -0.21 -4.27 32.68
C PRO A 554 1.32 -4.41 32.65
N MET A 555 1.96 -4.37 33.82
CA MET A 555 3.41 -4.40 33.89
C MET A 555 3.93 -5.34 34.96
N ALA A 556 4.70 -6.33 34.51
CA ALA A 556 5.49 -7.17 35.37
C ALA A 556 6.83 -6.50 35.72
N VAL A 557 7.48 -6.99 36.78
CA VAL A 557 8.79 -6.51 37.21
C VAL A 557 9.71 -7.71 37.46
N VAL A 558 10.83 -7.73 36.76
CA VAL A 558 11.87 -8.75 36.89
C VAL A 558 12.80 -8.38 38.03
N ILE A 559 13.03 -9.32 38.95
CA ILE A 559 14.04 -9.24 40.02
C ILE A 559 15.08 -10.31 39.73
N GLN A 560 16.23 -9.90 39.21
CA GLN A 560 17.30 -10.77 38.72
C GLN A 560 18.57 -10.58 39.56
N GLN A 561 19.28 -11.66 39.88
CA GLN A 561 20.56 -11.59 40.58
C GLN A 561 21.61 -10.80 39.78
N MET A 562 22.31 -9.87 40.42
CA MET A 562 23.44 -9.15 39.83
C MET A 562 24.67 -10.06 39.70
N VAL A 563 25.45 -9.85 38.63
CA VAL A 563 26.72 -10.53 38.39
C VAL A 563 27.81 -9.47 38.20
N SER A 564 28.91 -9.57 38.96
CA SER A 564 30.08 -8.71 38.81
C SER A 564 30.87 -9.12 37.56
N CYS A 565 30.50 -8.58 36.40
CA CYS A 565 31.17 -8.92 35.14
C CYS A 565 32.57 -8.28 35.04
N ASP A 566 33.52 -9.04 34.49
CA ASP A 566 34.82 -8.53 34.04
C ASP A 566 34.61 -7.68 32.78
N VAL A 567 33.79 -8.18 31.87
CA VAL A 567 33.45 -7.59 30.56
C VAL A 567 32.00 -7.90 30.24
N ALA A 568 31.26 -6.93 29.73
CA ALA A 568 29.87 -7.09 29.33
C ALA A 568 29.53 -6.21 28.12
N GLY A 569 28.40 -6.50 27.49
CA GLY A 569 27.95 -5.70 26.36
C GLY A 569 26.75 -6.29 25.63
N VAL A 570 26.64 -5.95 24.35
CA VAL A 570 25.50 -6.28 23.50
C VAL A 570 25.97 -6.98 22.24
N LEU A 571 25.26 -8.01 21.81
CA LEU A 571 25.49 -8.70 20.55
C LEU A 571 24.23 -8.66 19.68
N PHE A 572 24.39 -8.23 18.44
CA PHE A 572 23.40 -8.39 17.38
C PHE A 572 23.77 -9.58 16.49
N THR A 573 22.81 -10.46 16.21
CA THR A 573 23.03 -11.62 15.32
C THR A 573 22.97 -11.28 13.82
N CYS A 574 22.92 -9.98 13.51
CA CYS A 574 23.06 -9.36 12.20
C CYS A 574 23.73 -7.99 12.37
N ASP A 575 24.08 -7.33 11.26
CA ASP A 575 24.44 -5.92 11.26
C ASP A 575 23.20 -5.07 11.64
N PRO A 576 23.22 -4.31 12.74
CA PRO A 576 22.07 -3.55 13.21
C PRO A 576 21.65 -2.40 12.27
N LEU A 577 22.55 -1.94 11.37
CA LEU A 577 22.28 -0.84 10.43
C LEU A 577 21.61 -1.34 9.15
N THR A 578 22.18 -2.37 8.54
CA THR A 578 21.71 -2.89 7.24
C THR A 578 20.74 -4.07 7.38
N GLY A 579 20.74 -4.72 8.56
CA GLY A 579 20.10 -6.00 8.78
C GLY A 579 20.85 -7.18 8.15
N ASN A 580 22.07 -6.97 7.63
CA ASN A 580 22.85 -8.01 6.95
C ASN A 580 23.19 -9.16 7.92
N PRO A 581 22.71 -10.39 7.67
CA PRO A 581 22.92 -11.51 8.58
C PRO A 581 24.27 -12.22 8.41
N SER A 582 25.08 -11.85 7.41
CA SER A 582 26.44 -12.39 7.28
C SER A 582 27.40 -11.85 8.35
N VAL A 583 27.01 -10.80 9.09
CA VAL A 583 27.86 -10.17 10.10
C VAL A 583 27.15 -10.18 11.44
N LEU A 584 27.75 -10.78 12.47
CA LEU A 584 27.35 -10.51 13.85
C LEU A 584 28.16 -9.33 14.37
N SER A 585 27.50 -8.41 15.07
CA SER A 585 28.14 -7.25 15.67
C SER A 585 28.15 -7.39 17.19
N ILE A 586 29.34 -7.38 17.79
CA ILE A 586 29.53 -7.46 19.24
C ILE A 586 30.09 -6.13 19.73
N THR A 587 29.40 -5.51 20.68
CA THR A 587 29.92 -4.36 21.42
C THR A 587 30.29 -4.79 22.83
N ALA A 588 31.45 -4.37 23.33
CA ALA A 588 31.97 -4.80 24.63
C ALA A 588 32.69 -3.68 25.38
N ASN A 589 32.46 -3.59 26.68
CA ASN A 589 33.22 -2.75 27.60
C ASN A 589 33.53 -3.49 28.91
N TYR A 590 34.53 -3.01 29.65
CA TYR A 590 34.87 -3.56 30.97
C TYR A 590 33.78 -3.25 32.01
N GLY A 591 33.61 -4.16 32.97
CA GLY A 591 32.61 -4.03 34.04
C GLY A 591 31.18 -4.40 33.60
N LEU A 592 30.19 -3.74 34.20
CA LEU A 592 28.77 -3.97 33.92
C LEU A 592 28.34 -3.43 32.54
N GLY A 593 27.41 -4.15 31.90
CA GLY A 593 26.92 -3.84 30.55
C GLY A 593 26.13 -2.53 30.43
N GLU A 594 25.70 -1.94 31.55
CA GLU A 594 25.01 -0.64 31.60
C GLU A 594 25.80 0.47 30.89
N SER A 595 27.14 0.41 30.93
CA SER A 595 28.00 1.38 30.26
C SER A 595 27.84 1.39 28.74
N VAL A 596 27.49 0.23 28.15
CA VAL A 596 27.24 0.05 26.71
C VAL A 596 25.79 0.40 26.39
N VAL A 597 24.83 -0.12 27.17
CA VAL A 597 23.39 0.05 26.90
C VAL A 597 22.95 1.51 27.05
N SER A 598 23.52 2.25 28.01
CA SER A 598 23.23 3.68 28.20
C SER A 598 23.99 4.62 27.25
N GLY A 599 24.97 4.10 26.49
CA GLY A 599 25.86 4.91 25.65
C GLY A 599 26.80 5.83 26.44
N ALA A 600 27.06 5.53 27.71
CA ALA A 600 27.90 6.35 28.58
C ALA A 600 29.41 6.28 28.23
N GLU A 601 29.83 5.22 27.57
CA GLU A 601 31.20 4.95 27.14
C GLU A 601 31.23 4.44 25.70
N GLU A 602 32.35 4.64 25.01
CA GLU A 602 32.58 4.10 23.67
C GLU A 602 33.18 2.68 23.76
N PRO A 603 32.41 1.62 23.43
CA PRO A 603 32.85 0.23 23.58
C PRO A 603 33.74 -0.21 22.42
N ASP A 604 34.41 -1.36 22.58
CA ASP A 604 34.97 -2.07 21.44
C ASP A 604 33.86 -2.61 20.54
N THR A 605 34.09 -2.63 19.23
CA THR A 605 33.18 -3.25 18.25
C THR A 605 33.92 -4.37 17.51
N ILE A 606 33.36 -5.57 17.55
CA ILE A 606 33.91 -6.77 16.90
C ILE A 606 32.89 -7.28 15.89
N GLU A 607 33.31 -7.38 14.63
CA GLU A 607 32.50 -7.97 13.55
C GLU A 607 32.91 -9.42 13.33
N ILE A 608 31.94 -10.33 13.34
CA ILE A 608 32.14 -11.77 13.07
C ILE A 608 31.49 -12.11 11.73
N ASP A 609 32.24 -12.72 10.81
CA ASP A 609 31.70 -13.28 9.57
C ASP A 609 31.03 -14.63 9.84
N ARG A 610 29.77 -14.75 9.39
CA ARG A 610 28.89 -15.92 9.51
C ARG A 610 28.54 -16.58 8.17
N ARG A 611 29.14 -16.18 7.04
CA ARG A 611 28.85 -16.84 5.75
C ARG A 611 29.07 -18.36 5.77
N ASN A 612 29.97 -18.84 6.62
CA ASN A 612 30.11 -20.24 6.97
C ASN A 612 29.71 -20.45 8.44
N GLU A 613 28.51 -20.97 8.69
CA GLU A 613 27.99 -21.17 10.05
C GLU A 613 28.81 -22.20 10.86
N ASP A 614 29.46 -23.16 10.19
CA ASP A 614 30.31 -24.15 10.86
C ASP A 614 31.68 -23.58 11.28
N ASN A 615 32.07 -22.43 10.73
CA ASN A 615 33.36 -21.79 10.99
C ASN A 615 33.25 -20.26 11.02
N LEU A 616 32.77 -19.73 12.15
CA LEU A 616 32.73 -18.29 12.40
C LEU A 616 34.15 -17.72 12.51
N THR A 617 34.40 -16.57 11.87
CA THR A 617 35.71 -15.91 11.89
C THR A 617 35.59 -14.43 12.21
N ILE A 618 36.60 -13.85 12.86
CA ILE A 618 36.59 -12.41 13.17
C ILE A 618 36.99 -11.65 11.90
N LYS A 619 36.10 -10.77 11.44
CA LYS A 619 36.29 -9.94 10.24
C LYS A 619 37.03 -8.65 10.57
N ASN A 620 36.61 -7.97 11.64
CA ASN A 620 37.16 -6.67 12.04
C ASN A 620 37.07 -6.47 13.57
N LYS A 621 37.97 -5.64 14.11
CA LYS A 621 37.93 -5.15 15.50
C LYS A 621 38.23 -3.66 15.51
N LEU A 622 37.31 -2.88 16.05
CA LEU A 622 37.47 -1.46 16.33
C LEU A 622 37.58 -1.28 17.83
N ILE A 623 38.69 -0.69 18.27
CA ILE A 623 38.98 -0.48 19.70
C ILE A 623 38.37 0.85 20.13
N GLY A 624 37.42 0.82 21.07
CA GLY A 624 36.79 2.01 21.62
C GLY A 624 37.66 2.69 22.68
N SER A 625 37.36 3.94 23.03
CA SER A 625 38.14 4.69 24.02
C SER A 625 38.08 4.09 25.44
N LYS A 626 36.97 3.43 25.82
CA LYS A 626 36.78 2.69 27.09
C LYS A 626 37.34 3.44 28.31
N SER A 627 36.97 4.71 28.48
CA SER A 627 37.61 5.58 29.47
C SER A 627 37.31 5.15 30.90
N ARG A 628 36.07 4.67 31.14
CA ARG A 628 35.59 4.22 32.45
C ARG A 628 34.86 2.88 32.36
N ARG A 629 34.80 2.16 33.48
CA ARG A 629 33.97 0.97 33.70
C ARG A 629 32.98 1.21 34.84
N ILE A 630 31.86 0.50 34.83
CA ILE A 630 30.87 0.51 35.92
C ILE A 630 31.02 -0.77 36.74
N ILE A 631 31.17 -0.65 38.05
CA ILE A 631 31.26 -1.79 38.98
C ILE A 631 30.22 -1.68 40.10
N LEU A 632 29.92 -2.81 40.74
CA LEU A 632 29.03 -2.88 41.92
C LEU A 632 29.74 -2.31 43.15
N LYS A 633 28.97 -1.65 44.02
CA LYS A 633 29.44 -1.24 45.34
C LYS A 633 29.09 -2.30 46.38
N ASP A 634 29.91 -2.44 47.42
CA ASP A 634 29.65 -3.40 48.51
C ASP A 634 28.42 -3.02 49.35
N ASP A 635 28.10 -1.72 49.45
CA ASP A 635 26.94 -1.17 50.19
C ASP A 635 25.67 -0.99 49.33
N GLY A 636 25.69 -1.46 48.08
CA GLY A 636 24.58 -1.36 47.14
C GLY A 636 24.74 -0.24 46.09
N GLY A 637 24.17 -0.47 44.91
CA GLY A 637 24.28 0.41 43.75
C GLY A 637 25.56 0.23 42.93
N THR A 638 25.85 1.20 42.06
CA THR A 638 26.99 1.16 41.12
C THR A 638 27.90 2.38 41.26
N LYS A 639 29.16 2.24 40.84
CA LYS A 639 30.14 3.35 40.73
C LYS A 639 30.94 3.25 39.45
N PHE A 640 31.41 4.41 38.96
CA PHE A 640 32.40 4.48 37.89
C PHE A 640 33.82 4.31 38.44
N GLU A 641 34.66 3.64 37.66
CA GLU A 641 36.09 3.47 37.90
C GLU A 641 36.83 3.74 36.58
N GLU A 642 37.97 4.44 36.63
CA GLU A 642 38.80 4.65 35.45
C GLU A 642 39.47 3.34 35.02
N VAL A 643 39.49 3.11 33.71
CA VAL A 643 40.17 1.96 33.11
C VAL A 643 41.65 2.30 32.94
N SER A 644 42.56 1.34 33.11
CA SER A 644 44.00 1.60 32.96
C SER A 644 44.36 1.89 31.49
N ASP A 645 45.42 2.68 31.24
CA ASP A 645 45.81 3.02 29.86
C ASP A 645 46.17 1.80 29.00
N LYS A 646 46.65 0.72 29.63
CA LYS A 646 46.91 -0.55 28.96
C LYS A 646 45.62 -1.23 28.50
N GLU A 647 44.58 -1.21 29.33
CA GLU A 647 43.26 -1.77 29.00
C GLU A 647 42.52 -0.93 27.96
N LYS A 648 42.66 0.40 27.97
CA LYS A 648 42.08 1.28 26.93
C LYS A 648 42.57 0.91 25.52
N GLN A 649 43.85 0.57 25.39
CA GLN A 649 44.47 0.20 24.11
C GLN A 649 44.21 -1.26 23.70
N ALA A 650 43.69 -2.10 24.59
CA ALA A 650 43.39 -3.50 24.32
C ALA A 650 41.91 -3.69 23.97
N CYS A 651 41.62 -4.78 23.25
CA CYS A 651 40.26 -5.27 23.11
C CYS A 651 39.84 -5.94 24.43
N SER A 652 38.68 -5.53 24.95
CA SER A 652 38.08 -6.05 26.18
C SER A 652 37.76 -7.54 26.09
N LEU A 653 37.40 -8.04 24.90
CA LEU A 653 37.24 -9.47 24.63
C LEU A 653 38.47 -10.08 23.96
N THR A 654 38.81 -11.30 24.39
CA THR A 654 39.71 -12.17 23.61
C THR A 654 38.96 -12.82 22.45
N ASP A 655 39.69 -13.22 21.41
CA ASP A 655 39.14 -13.84 20.19
C ASP A 655 38.36 -15.11 20.50
N THR A 656 38.85 -15.91 21.46
CA THR A 656 38.19 -17.14 21.90
C THR A 656 36.88 -16.86 22.62
N MET A 657 36.80 -15.80 23.44
CA MET A 657 35.57 -15.37 24.10
C MET A 657 34.55 -14.84 23.08
N ALA A 658 35.00 -14.01 22.13
CA ALA A 658 34.15 -13.44 21.08
C ALA A 658 33.53 -14.54 20.21
N LEU A 659 34.33 -15.50 19.74
CA LEU A 659 33.84 -16.64 18.95
C LEU A 659 32.94 -17.58 19.75
N ARG A 660 33.22 -17.80 21.04
CA ARG A 660 32.35 -18.60 21.92
C ARG A 660 30.97 -17.96 22.08
N LEU A 661 30.92 -16.65 22.27
CA LEU A 661 29.68 -15.89 22.35
C LEU A 661 28.92 -15.90 21.02
N ALA A 662 29.61 -15.67 19.90
CA ALA A 662 29.02 -15.69 18.56
C ALA A 662 28.36 -17.04 18.22
N ASN A 663 29.05 -18.15 18.52
CA ASN A 663 28.51 -19.50 18.33
C ASN A 663 27.25 -19.77 19.16
N LEU A 664 27.22 -19.29 20.41
CA LEU A 664 26.01 -19.39 21.23
C LEU A 664 24.87 -18.54 20.66
N ALA A 665 25.17 -17.32 20.23
CA ALA A 665 24.16 -16.40 19.71
C ALA A 665 23.45 -16.96 18.47
N VAL A 666 24.16 -17.65 17.58
CA VAL A 666 23.57 -18.36 16.43
C VAL A 666 22.60 -19.46 16.89
N LYS A 667 22.94 -20.21 17.95
CA LYS A 667 22.04 -21.24 18.51
C LYS A 667 20.79 -20.63 19.13
N ILE A 668 20.95 -19.54 19.89
CA ILE A 668 19.83 -18.79 20.48
C ILE A 668 18.92 -18.27 19.35
N GLU A 669 19.47 -17.63 18.32
CA GLU A 669 18.72 -17.16 17.16
C GLU A 669 17.89 -18.28 16.52
N LYS A 670 18.50 -19.45 16.25
CA LYS A 670 17.81 -20.61 15.68
C LYS A 670 16.67 -21.12 16.57
N SER A 671 16.84 -21.11 17.90
CA SER A 671 15.79 -21.52 18.84
C SER A 671 14.62 -20.54 18.91
N TYR A 672 14.84 -19.26 18.65
CA TYR A 672 13.80 -18.24 18.60
C TYR A 672 13.19 -18.07 17.19
N GLY A 673 13.89 -18.50 16.14
CA GLY A 673 13.45 -18.41 14.75
C GLY A 673 13.61 -17.03 14.09
N SER A 674 14.11 -16.01 14.80
CA SER A 674 14.34 -14.67 14.24
C SER A 674 15.53 -13.96 14.89
N ARG A 675 16.06 -12.92 14.23
CA ARG A 675 17.29 -12.19 14.61
C ARG A 675 17.22 -11.62 16.02
N ARG A 676 18.34 -11.64 16.74
CA ARG A 676 18.40 -11.34 18.17
C ARG A 676 19.39 -10.23 18.51
N ASP A 677 18.95 -9.39 19.44
CA ASP A 677 19.74 -8.47 20.24
C ASP A 677 19.87 -9.10 21.64
N ILE A 678 21.11 -9.39 22.05
CA ILE A 678 21.45 -10.18 23.23
C ILE A 678 22.35 -9.35 24.17
N GLU A 679 21.90 -9.17 25.41
CA GLU A 679 22.73 -8.61 26.49
C GLU A 679 23.48 -9.75 27.19
N TRP A 680 24.80 -9.60 27.34
CA TRP A 680 25.68 -10.65 27.86
C TRP A 680 26.78 -10.10 28.77
N GLY A 681 27.42 -11.00 29.53
CA GLY A 681 28.61 -10.67 30.32
C GLY A 681 29.46 -11.89 30.65
N PHE A 682 30.76 -11.68 30.85
CA PHE A 682 31.68 -12.68 31.35
C PHE A 682 32.05 -12.40 32.81
N TRP A 683 32.04 -13.43 33.64
CA TRP A 683 32.60 -13.40 34.98
C TRP A 683 33.32 -14.71 35.27
N ASN A 684 34.60 -14.66 35.65
CA ASN A 684 35.44 -15.85 35.90
C ASN A 684 35.42 -16.81 34.71
N ASN A 685 35.49 -16.27 33.48
CA ASN A 685 35.40 -17.00 32.22
C ASN A 685 34.06 -17.74 31.97
N ASN A 686 33.06 -17.59 32.84
CA ASN A 686 31.69 -18.07 32.59
C ASN A 686 30.90 -17.02 31.81
N LEU A 687 30.09 -17.47 30.85
CA LEU A 687 29.28 -16.61 29.99
C LEU A 687 27.87 -16.53 30.55
N TYR A 688 27.42 -15.32 30.84
CA TYR A 688 26.09 -15.01 31.32
C TYR A 688 25.29 -14.30 30.23
N ILE A 689 24.01 -14.68 30.09
CA ILE A 689 23.05 -13.98 29.22
C ILE A 689 22.01 -13.31 30.12
N PHE A 690 21.85 -12.00 29.95
CA PHE A 690 20.97 -11.17 30.77
C PHE A 690 19.64 -10.87 30.09
N GLN A 691 19.62 -10.81 28.76
CA GLN A 691 18.41 -10.57 27.97
C GLN A 691 18.60 -11.05 26.53
N SER A 692 17.49 -11.37 25.86
CA SER A 692 17.41 -11.57 24.42
C SER A 692 16.11 -10.97 23.90
N ARG A 693 16.17 -10.14 22.84
CA ARG A 693 14.99 -9.52 22.21
C ARG A 693 15.10 -9.56 20.68
N PRO A 694 13.99 -9.51 19.93
CA PRO A 694 14.03 -9.51 18.47
C PRO A 694 14.61 -8.20 17.92
N VAL A 695 15.36 -8.28 16.82
CA VAL A 695 15.82 -7.11 16.05
C VAL A 695 14.71 -6.66 15.10
N THR A 696 14.29 -5.39 15.19
CA THR A 696 13.16 -4.84 14.42
C THR A 696 13.56 -3.81 13.36
N SER A 697 14.81 -3.33 13.34
CA SER A 697 15.27 -2.27 12.44
C SER A 697 15.36 -2.69 10.96
N GLY A 698 15.54 -3.99 10.69
CA GLY A 698 15.79 -4.50 9.34
C GLY A 698 14.56 -4.86 8.50
N THR A 699 13.34 -4.85 9.06
CA THR A 699 12.13 -5.44 8.44
C THR A 699 11.04 -4.41 8.06
N GLY A 700 11.22 -3.14 8.42
CA GLY A 700 10.27 -2.06 8.10
C GLY A 700 10.09 -1.86 6.58
N GLU A 701 8.97 -1.25 6.20
CA GLU A 701 8.72 -0.86 4.81
C GLU A 701 9.73 0.21 4.36
N THR A 702 10.19 0.09 3.12
CA THR A 702 11.07 1.06 2.45
C THR A 702 10.28 2.25 1.91
N ASP A 703 10.97 3.36 1.60
CA ASP A 703 10.35 4.51 0.93
C ASP A 703 9.74 4.11 -0.42
N TYR A 704 10.39 3.22 -1.17
CA TYR A 704 9.84 2.70 -2.44
C TYR A 704 8.52 1.96 -2.21
N GLU A 705 8.46 1.06 -1.22
CA GLU A 705 7.23 0.34 -0.89
C GLU A 705 6.10 1.28 -0.50
N ILE A 706 6.38 2.31 0.30
CA ILE A 706 5.37 3.29 0.73
C ILE A 706 4.85 4.10 -0.45
N ASP A 707 5.73 4.55 -1.35
CA ASP A 707 5.35 5.36 -2.50
C ASP A 707 4.50 4.57 -3.51
N HIS A 708 4.75 3.24 -3.64
CA HIS A 708 4.11 2.38 -4.64
C HIS A 708 3.07 1.41 -4.04
N GLU A 709 2.79 1.45 -2.73
CA GLU A 709 1.86 0.54 -2.07
C GLU A 709 0.45 0.55 -2.68
N PHE A 710 0.06 1.72 -3.20
CA PHE A 710 -1.22 1.96 -3.83
C PHE A 710 -1.14 1.95 -5.35
N ASP A 711 -0.01 1.64 -5.99
CA ASP A 711 0.15 1.62 -7.45
C ASP A 711 -0.57 0.47 -8.12
N GLY A 712 -1.44 0.76 -9.09
CA GLY A 712 -2.21 -0.26 -9.77
C GLY A 712 -1.37 -1.11 -10.72
N PRO A 713 -1.80 -2.35 -11.02
CA PRO A 713 -1.11 -3.24 -11.94
C PRO A 713 -0.97 -2.66 -13.36
N LEU A 714 0.18 -2.77 -14.01
CA LEU A 714 0.27 -2.66 -15.47
C LEU A 714 -0.35 -3.91 -16.14
N ARG A 715 -0.96 -3.77 -17.33
CA ARG A 715 -1.37 -4.98 -18.07
C ARG A 715 -0.26 -5.46 -19.00
N VAL A 716 0.53 -4.53 -19.51
CA VAL A 716 1.73 -4.77 -20.32
C VAL A 716 2.88 -3.89 -19.88
N GLU A 717 4.11 -4.31 -20.17
CA GLU A 717 5.34 -3.53 -19.84
C GLU A 717 5.32 -2.11 -20.40
N ASN A 718 4.73 -1.93 -21.58
CA ASN A 718 4.60 -0.64 -22.26
C ASN A 718 3.17 -0.09 -22.19
N GLU A 719 2.50 -0.23 -21.04
CA GLU A 719 1.12 0.26 -20.87
C GLU A 719 1.05 1.78 -21.03
N TYR A 720 -0.06 2.29 -21.60
CA TYR A 720 -0.26 3.74 -21.70
C TYR A 720 -1.15 4.26 -20.59
N PHE A 721 -0.67 5.28 -19.89
CA PHE A 721 -1.40 6.01 -18.86
C PHE A 721 -1.72 7.42 -19.34
N ALA A 722 -2.86 7.95 -18.91
CA ALA A 722 -3.27 9.31 -19.22
C ALA A 722 -3.74 10.06 -17.97
N MET A 723 -3.31 11.32 -17.85
CA MET A 723 -3.77 12.26 -16.82
C MET A 723 -4.95 13.11 -17.29
N CYS A 724 -5.45 12.94 -18.52
CA CYS A 724 -6.50 13.78 -19.08
C CYS A 724 -7.77 13.80 -18.20
N ASN A 725 -8.35 14.98 -18.00
CA ASN A 725 -9.48 15.29 -17.10
C ASN A 725 -9.22 15.04 -15.61
N VAL A 726 -8.63 13.91 -15.21
CA VAL A 726 -8.39 13.61 -13.79
C VAL A 726 -7.29 14.49 -13.21
N GLY A 727 -6.22 14.78 -13.97
CA GLY A 727 -5.18 15.72 -13.54
C GLY A 727 -5.67 17.17 -13.39
N GLU A 728 -6.83 17.53 -13.94
CA GLU A 728 -7.48 18.82 -13.67
C GLU A 728 -8.30 18.81 -12.37
N VAL A 729 -8.89 17.65 -12.03
CA VAL A 729 -9.84 17.50 -10.91
C VAL A 729 -9.15 17.01 -9.63
N MET A 730 -8.06 16.25 -9.78
CA MET A 730 -7.23 15.66 -8.74
C MET A 730 -5.75 15.83 -9.15
N PRO A 731 -5.22 17.07 -9.14
CA PRO A 731 -3.91 17.38 -9.72
C PRO A 731 -2.71 16.84 -8.91
N GLY A 732 -2.88 16.60 -7.61
CA GLY A 732 -1.81 16.16 -6.71
C GLY A 732 -2.03 14.77 -6.12
N ALA A 733 -1.06 14.33 -5.33
CA ALA A 733 -1.16 13.08 -4.58
C ALA A 733 -2.31 13.15 -3.57
N THR A 734 -3.17 12.15 -3.57
CA THR A 734 -4.27 12.03 -2.60
C THR A 734 -3.80 11.29 -1.36
N SER A 735 -4.33 11.64 -0.19
CA SER A 735 -4.07 10.85 1.03
C SER A 735 -4.48 9.37 0.85
N PRO A 736 -3.81 8.40 1.48
CA PRO A 736 -4.14 6.98 1.39
C PRO A 736 -5.64 6.65 1.60
N LEU A 737 -6.24 7.21 2.66
CA LEU A 737 -7.66 7.00 2.96
C LEU A 737 -8.55 7.64 1.89
N GLY A 738 -8.21 8.85 1.45
CA GLY A 738 -8.93 9.55 0.38
C GLY A 738 -8.92 8.76 -0.93
N MET A 739 -7.74 8.26 -1.33
CA MET A 739 -7.57 7.50 -2.56
C MET A 739 -8.35 6.19 -2.50
N GLU A 740 -8.30 5.47 -1.37
CA GLU A 740 -9.05 4.23 -1.19
C GLU A 740 -10.57 4.44 -1.32
N ILE A 741 -11.12 5.45 -0.63
CA ILE A 741 -12.55 5.75 -0.66
C ILE A 741 -12.99 6.11 -2.08
N ILE A 742 -12.23 6.97 -2.77
CA ILE A 742 -12.51 7.37 -4.15
C ILE A 742 -12.52 6.15 -5.07
N LEU A 743 -11.47 5.31 -5.03
CA LEU A 743 -11.37 4.12 -5.87
C LEU A 743 -12.49 3.12 -5.62
N LYS A 744 -12.94 2.94 -4.37
CA LYS A 744 -14.07 2.05 -4.04
C LYS A 744 -15.37 2.56 -4.66
N PHE A 745 -15.66 3.86 -4.59
CA PHE A 745 -16.85 4.43 -5.24
C PHE A 745 -16.79 4.31 -6.77
N PHE A 746 -15.63 4.58 -7.37
CA PHE A 746 -15.45 4.36 -8.80
C PHE A 746 -15.68 2.89 -9.16
N ASN A 747 -15.09 1.96 -8.41
CA ASN A 747 -15.27 0.52 -8.63
C ASN A 747 -16.75 0.12 -8.50
N MET A 748 -17.49 0.62 -7.50
CA MET A 748 -18.93 0.38 -7.38
C MET A 748 -19.70 0.81 -8.61
N VAL A 749 -19.46 2.01 -9.12
CA VAL A 749 -20.17 2.51 -10.30
C VAL A 749 -19.74 1.73 -11.54
N PHE A 750 -18.45 1.47 -11.72
CA PHE A 750 -17.89 0.66 -12.82
C PHE A 750 -18.19 -0.84 -12.73
N GLN A 751 -18.80 -1.35 -11.67
CA GLN A 751 -19.30 -2.73 -11.61
C GLN A 751 -20.81 -2.82 -11.76
N ASN A 752 -21.54 -1.71 -11.62
CA ASN A 752 -22.98 -1.71 -11.71
C ASN A 752 -23.46 -1.91 -13.16
N ARG A 753 -24.42 -2.83 -13.38
CA ARG A 753 -24.99 -3.17 -14.71
C ARG A 753 -25.48 -1.96 -15.51
N HIS A 754 -25.82 -0.86 -14.86
CA HIS A 754 -26.28 0.35 -15.52
C HIS A 754 -25.19 1.15 -16.24
N PHE A 755 -23.92 1.00 -15.83
CA PHE A 755 -22.78 1.78 -16.30
C PHE A 755 -21.76 0.95 -17.10
N THR A 756 -21.89 -0.38 -17.07
CA THR A 756 -20.96 -1.29 -17.75
C THR A 756 -21.61 -2.01 -18.93
N ASP A 757 -20.99 -1.91 -20.10
CA ASP A 757 -21.29 -2.81 -21.24
C ASP A 757 -20.48 -4.12 -21.17
N PHE A 758 -19.73 -4.35 -20.08
CA PHE A 758 -18.97 -5.57 -19.87
C PHE A 758 -19.89 -6.74 -19.50
N PRO A 759 -19.76 -7.90 -20.17
CA PRO A 759 -20.31 -9.15 -19.67
C PRO A 759 -19.89 -9.36 -18.22
N GLN A 760 -20.75 -9.99 -17.42
CA GLN A 760 -20.45 -10.26 -16.01
C GLN A 760 -19.15 -11.08 -15.84
N SER A 761 -18.84 -11.95 -16.81
CA SER A 761 -17.61 -12.76 -16.89
C SER A 761 -16.33 -11.96 -17.20
N GLU A 762 -16.46 -10.66 -17.47
CA GLU A 762 -15.33 -9.75 -17.65
C GLU A 762 -15.31 -8.69 -16.57
N ARG A 763 -16.00 -8.84 -15.44
CA ARG A 763 -15.82 -7.92 -14.29
C ARG A 763 -14.73 -8.46 -13.40
N CYS A 764 -13.96 -7.59 -12.75
CA CYS A 764 -12.97 -8.01 -11.75
C CYS A 764 -13.35 -7.38 -10.41
N LYS A 765 -13.41 -8.22 -9.36
CA LYS A 765 -13.81 -7.86 -8.00
C LYS A 765 -12.66 -7.16 -7.25
N TYR A 766 -11.43 -7.56 -7.52
CA TYR A 766 -10.25 -7.19 -6.73
C TYR A 766 -9.43 -6.03 -7.31
N TYR A 767 -9.72 -5.62 -8.54
CA TYR A 767 -8.99 -4.55 -9.22
C TYR A 767 -9.95 -3.53 -9.88
N PRO A 768 -9.85 -2.22 -9.55
CA PRO A 768 -10.71 -1.19 -10.13
C PRO A 768 -10.42 -0.99 -11.63
N ARG A 769 -11.46 -0.92 -12.45
CA ARG A 769 -11.32 -0.62 -13.88
C ARG A 769 -11.55 0.87 -14.13
N GLY A 770 -10.73 1.49 -14.99
CA GLY A 770 -10.83 2.91 -15.31
C GLY A 770 -9.72 3.71 -14.64
N ILE A 771 -9.92 4.09 -13.37
CA ILE A 771 -8.92 4.86 -12.60
C ILE A 771 -7.89 3.93 -11.98
N VAL A 772 -6.63 4.26 -12.20
CA VAL A 772 -5.47 3.54 -11.70
C VAL A 772 -4.61 4.50 -10.86
N PRO A 773 -4.47 4.26 -9.54
CA PRO A 773 -3.51 4.99 -8.71
C PRO A 773 -2.06 4.72 -9.14
N MET A 774 -1.21 5.74 -9.18
CA MET A 774 0.25 5.64 -9.31
C MET A 774 0.91 6.76 -8.51
N TYR A 775 1.83 6.46 -7.59
CA TYR A 775 2.41 7.43 -6.64
C TYR A 775 1.35 8.26 -5.91
N ASN A 776 0.25 7.62 -5.50
CA ASN A 776 -0.95 8.27 -4.94
C ASN A 776 -1.65 9.31 -5.87
N HIS A 777 -1.33 9.36 -7.15
CA HIS A 777 -2.03 10.16 -8.16
C HIS A 777 -3.05 9.30 -8.90
N ALA A 778 -4.22 9.87 -9.21
CA ALA A 778 -5.22 9.19 -10.01
C ALA A 778 -4.88 9.31 -11.51
N MET A 779 -4.78 8.19 -12.22
CA MET A 779 -4.53 8.13 -13.67
C MET A 779 -5.59 7.27 -14.37
N PHE A 780 -5.62 7.27 -15.71
CA PHE A 780 -6.38 6.30 -16.51
C PHE A 780 -5.48 5.39 -17.31
N TYR A 781 -5.94 4.17 -17.64
CA TYR A 781 -5.39 3.46 -18.78
C TYR A 781 -5.86 4.12 -20.07
N ALA A 782 -4.93 4.72 -20.82
CA ALA A 782 -5.26 5.44 -22.05
C ALA A 782 -5.90 4.50 -23.09
N ILE A 783 -5.48 3.23 -23.14
CA ILE A 783 -6.00 2.25 -24.10
C ILE A 783 -7.50 1.94 -23.87
N ASP A 784 -7.97 1.95 -22.62
CA ASP A 784 -9.37 1.62 -22.30
C ASP A 784 -10.37 2.64 -22.84
N ILE A 785 -9.91 3.84 -23.17
CA ILE A 785 -10.70 4.90 -23.81
C ILE A 785 -11.22 4.43 -25.18
N PHE A 786 -10.45 3.62 -25.91
CA PHE A 786 -10.73 3.22 -27.29
C PHE A 786 -11.68 2.01 -27.43
N GLN A 787 -12.19 1.48 -26.31
CA GLN A 787 -13.01 0.27 -26.27
C GLN A 787 -14.30 0.33 -27.11
N HIS A 788 -14.85 1.54 -27.35
CA HIS A 788 -16.15 1.74 -28.00
C HIS A 788 -16.06 2.36 -29.41
N ILE A 789 -14.86 2.59 -29.94
CA ILE A 789 -14.72 3.36 -31.18
C ILE A 789 -14.74 2.43 -32.41
N ASN A 790 -15.49 2.83 -33.44
CA ASN A 790 -15.53 2.18 -34.74
C ASN A 790 -14.16 2.24 -35.44
N GLU A 791 -13.92 1.37 -36.43
CA GLU A 791 -12.70 1.34 -37.27
C GLU A 791 -12.41 2.65 -38.02
N ASN A 792 -13.34 3.61 -38.02
CA ASN A 792 -13.14 4.89 -38.69
C ASN A 792 -12.21 5.80 -37.87
N ARG A 793 -11.01 6.05 -38.42
CA ARG A 793 -9.98 6.95 -37.87
C ARG A 793 -10.55 8.33 -37.48
N SER A 794 -11.55 8.84 -38.21
CA SER A 794 -12.18 10.14 -37.93
C SER A 794 -12.88 10.18 -36.55
N SER A 795 -13.60 9.11 -36.17
CA SER A 795 -14.27 9.05 -34.86
C SER A 795 -13.30 8.87 -33.70
N VAL A 796 -12.19 8.17 -33.95
CA VAL A 796 -11.09 8.02 -32.98
C VAL A 796 -10.45 9.38 -32.73
N GLN A 797 -10.07 10.08 -33.79
CA GLN A 797 -9.49 11.42 -33.74
C GLN A 797 -10.39 12.42 -32.99
N ALA A 798 -11.70 12.44 -33.28
CA ALA A 798 -12.64 13.30 -32.57
C ALA A 798 -12.74 12.99 -31.06
N THR A 799 -12.62 11.73 -30.68
CA THR A 799 -12.64 11.31 -29.26
C THR A 799 -11.35 11.72 -28.55
N VAL A 800 -10.21 11.55 -29.21
CA VAL A 800 -8.90 12.00 -28.71
C VAL A 800 -8.90 13.51 -28.51
N VAL A 801 -9.39 14.28 -29.48
CA VAL A 801 -9.55 15.74 -29.33
C VAL A 801 -10.55 16.07 -28.22
N GLY A 802 -11.63 15.32 -28.08
CA GLY A 802 -12.61 15.53 -27.01
C GLY A 802 -12.05 15.31 -25.60
N LEU A 803 -11.04 14.45 -25.43
CA LEU A 803 -10.48 14.09 -24.12
C LEU A 803 -9.20 14.86 -23.78
N PHE A 804 -8.33 15.06 -24.77
CA PHE A 804 -7.02 15.68 -24.62
C PHE A 804 -6.98 17.11 -25.18
N GLY A 805 -8.07 17.58 -25.79
CA GLY A 805 -8.14 18.90 -26.42
C GLY A 805 -7.36 19.01 -27.74
N ARG A 806 -6.58 18.00 -28.12
CA ARG A 806 -5.75 17.93 -29.33
C ARG A 806 -5.67 16.51 -29.87
N LEU A 807 -5.11 16.37 -31.07
CA LEU A 807 -4.69 15.06 -31.58
C LEU A 807 -3.42 14.59 -30.86
N ILE A 808 -3.34 13.28 -30.66
CA ILE A 808 -2.15 12.59 -30.15
C ILE A 808 -1.68 11.67 -31.27
N GLU A 809 -0.45 11.89 -31.73
CA GLU A 809 0.17 11.12 -32.80
C GLU A 809 0.98 9.96 -32.22
N GLU A 810 0.28 8.92 -31.76
CA GLU A 810 0.90 7.65 -31.35
C GLU A 810 0.22 6.48 -32.06
N ASP A 811 0.62 6.21 -33.31
CA ASP A 811 0.12 5.09 -34.12
C ASP A 811 0.24 3.75 -33.37
N GLU A 812 1.27 3.57 -32.53
CA GLU A 812 1.45 2.38 -31.69
C GLU A 812 0.40 2.24 -30.57
N MET A 813 -0.01 3.35 -29.95
CA MET A 813 -1.10 3.35 -28.96
C MET A 813 -2.41 2.90 -29.62
N PHE A 814 -2.67 3.36 -30.85
CA PHE A 814 -3.83 2.93 -31.63
C PHE A 814 -3.75 1.45 -32.00
N ASP A 815 -2.61 0.97 -32.49
CA ASP A 815 -2.42 -0.44 -32.84
C ASP A 815 -2.63 -1.37 -31.65
N MET A 816 -2.12 -1.01 -30.48
CA MET A 816 -2.36 -1.75 -29.25
C MET A 816 -3.84 -1.76 -28.86
N ALA A 817 -4.53 -0.62 -28.98
CA ALA A 817 -5.97 -0.56 -28.75
C ALA A 817 -6.77 -1.43 -29.74
N MET A 818 -6.35 -1.47 -31.02
CA MET A 818 -6.94 -2.32 -32.04
C MET A 818 -6.80 -3.81 -31.68
N GLU A 819 -5.62 -4.22 -31.24
CA GLU A 819 -5.33 -5.61 -30.85
C GLU A 819 -6.08 -6.02 -29.57
N ARG A 820 -6.07 -5.18 -28.52
CA ARG A 820 -6.69 -5.47 -27.21
C ARG A 820 -8.22 -5.61 -27.28
N HIS A 821 -8.88 -4.92 -28.23
CA HIS A 821 -10.34 -4.90 -28.36
C HIS A 821 -10.89 -5.64 -29.60
N ARG A 822 -10.05 -6.40 -30.33
CA ARG A 822 -10.41 -7.09 -31.58
C ARG A 822 -11.62 -8.02 -31.47
N GLY A 823 -11.71 -8.84 -30.41
CA GLY A 823 -12.80 -9.81 -30.20
C GLY A 823 -14.17 -9.21 -29.92
N LYS A 824 -14.23 -8.08 -29.18
CA LYS A 824 -15.50 -7.37 -28.89
C LYS A 824 -16.10 -6.70 -30.12
N ARG A 825 -15.26 -6.24 -31.05
CA ARG A 825 -15.66 -5.53 -32.27
C ARG A 825 -16.36 -6.44 -33.28
N ILE A 826 -15.97 -7.72 -33.34
CA ILE A 826 -16.65 -8.72 -34.18
C ILE A 826 -18.10 -8.92 -33.72
N LYS A 827 -18.36 -8.92 -32.41
CA LYS A 827 -19.72 -8.97 -31.84
C LYS A 827 -20.48 -7.62 -31.96
N SER A 828 -19.79 -6.47 -31.91
CA SER A 828 -20.46 -5.14 -31.96
C SER A 828 -20.96 -4.75 -33.35
N ARG A 829 -20.33 -5.23 -34.44
CA ARG A 829 -20.84 -5.07 -35.82
C ARG A 829 -22.28 -5.59 -35.97
N PHE A 830 -22.71 -6.52 -35.12
CA PHE A 830 -24.07 -7.09 -35.10
C PHE A 830 -25.03 -6.42 -34.10
N ASN A 831 -24.61 -5.44 -33.29
CA ASN A 831 -25.39 -4.95 -32.13
C ASN A 831 -25.66 -3.43 -32.09
N GLN A 832 -25.91 -2.80 -33.25
CA GLN A 832 -26.28 -1.37 -33.36
C GLN A 832 -27.49 -0.96 -32.49
N LYS A 833 -28.37 -1.92 -32.16
CA LYS A 833 -29.58 -1.73 -31.34
C LYS A 833 -29.25 -1.37 -29.89
N GLU A 834 -28.19 -1.93 -29.29
CA GLU A 834 -27.79 -1.62 -27.92
C GLU A 834 -27.12 -0.24 -27.80
N ASN A 835 -26.29 0.14 -28.78
CA ASN A 835 -25.71 1.49 -28.83
C ASN A 835 -26.81 2.56 -28.95
N LEU A 836 -27.85 2.30 -29.73
CA LEU A 836 -29.01 3.20 -29.84
C LEU A 836 -29.81 3.28 -28.53
N LYS A 837 -30.02 2.16 -27.83
CA LYS A 837 -30.67 2.16 -26.51
C LYS A 837 -29.85 2.93 -25.47
N ARG A 838 -28.52 2.75 -25.45
CA ARG A 838 -27.60 3.50 -24.57
C ARG A 838 -27.70 5.00 -24.85
N PHE A 839 -27.63 5.39 -26.12
CA PHE A 839 -27.79 6.77 -26.55
C PHE A 839 -29.13 7.37 -26.07
N ILE A 840 -30.26 6.69 -26.30
CA ILE A 840 -31.59 7.15 -25.86
C ILE A 840 -31.64 7.28 -24.33
N ARG A 841 -31.09 6.30 -23.59
CA ARG A 841 -31.09 6.28 -22.13
C ARG A 841 -30.29 7.45 -21.53
N VAL A 842 -29.07 7.67 -21.98
CA VAL A 842 -28.21 8.77 -21.51
C VAL A 842 -28.85 10.11 -21.83
N PHE A 843 -29.34 10.25 -23.07
CA PHE A 843 -29.87 11.50 -23.60
C PHE A 843 -31.20 11.96 -22.95
N TYR A 844 -32.13 11.05 -22.67
CA TYR A 844 -33.41 11.39 -22.02
C TYR A 844 -33.40 11.15 -20.49
N GLY A 845 -32.49 10.31 -19.98
CA GLY A 845 -32.45 9.90 -18.58
C GLY A 845 -31.64 10.83 -17.67
N ALA A 846 -30.59 11.48 -18.17
CA ALA A 846 -29.66 12.27 -17.34
C ALA A 846 -30.37 13.38 -16.54
N ASN A 847 -31.20 14.20 -17.21
CA ASN A 847 -31.98 15.26 -16.56
C ASN A 847 -32.91 14.74 -15.46
N LYS A 848 -33.60 13.62 -15.73
CA LYS A 848 -34.52 13.02 -14.78
C LYS A 848 -33.76 12.49 -13.55
N LYS A 849 -32.65 11.80 -13.79
CA LYS A 849 -31.79 11.25 -12.72
C LYS A 849 -31.22 12.38 -11.87
N LEU A 850 -30.70 13.44 -12.46
CA LEU A 850 -30.18 14.61 -11.73
C LEU A 850 -31.24 15.24 -10.81
N ARG A 851 -32.46 15.46 -11.31
CA ARG A 851 -33.56 16.00 -10.48
C ARG A 851 -33.93 15.07 -9.32
N GLN A 852 -33.95 13.76 -9.55
CA GLN A 852 -34.24 12.78 -8.50
C GLN A 852 -33.13 12.76 -7.45
N THR A 853 -31.87 12.65 -7.87
CA THR A 853 -30.71 12.66 -6.97
C THR A 853 -30.65 13.97 -6.19
N THR A 854 -30.87 15.13 -6.82
CA THR A 854 -30.86 16.43 -6.13
C THR A 854 -31.86 16.47 -4.97
N LYS A 855 -33.08 15.97 -5.18
CA LYS A 855 -34.09 15.87 -4.11
C LYS A 855 -33.66 14.92 -2.99
N SER A 856 -33.07 13.78 -3.32
CA SER A 856 -32.60 12.81 -2.33
C SER A 856 -31.46 13.35 -1.45
N TYR A 857 -30.60 14.21 -1.99
CA TYR A 857 -29.42 14.73 -1.28
C TYR A 857 -29.60 16.13 -0.70
N GLU A 858 -30.77 16.76 -0.87
CA GLU A 858 -31.06 18.09 -0.35
C GLU A 858 -30.98 18.16 1.20
N LYS A 859 -31.17 17.04 1.90
CA LYS A 859 -31.04 16.94 3.37
C LYS A 859 -30.13 15.78 3.80
N TYR A 860 -29.27 15.31 2.90
CA TYR A 860 -28.34 14.22 3.22
C TYR A 860 -27.36 14.64 4.32
N GLN A 861 -27.19 13.76 5.31
CA GLN A 861 -26.24 13.90 6.41
C GLN A 861 -25.77 12.51 6.84
N VAL A 862 -24.48 12.40 7.15
CA VAL A 862 -23.96 11.22 7.85
C VAL A 862 -24.11 11.47 9.35
N HIS A 863 -24.88 10.63 10.04
CA HIS A 863 -25.32 10.87 11.41
C HIS A 863 -24.26 10.49 12.47
N THR A 864 -23.02 10.94 12.32
CA THR A 864 -21.92 10.62 13.25
C THR A 864 -22.01 11.35 14.59
N ASN A 865 -22.73 12.48 14.66
CA ASN A 865 -22.79 13.33 15.86
C ASN A 865 -23.54 12.69 17.04
N LYS A 866 -24.28 11.60 16.79
CA LYS A 866 -25.04 10.87 17.82
C LYS A 866 -24.25 9.69 18.40
N CYS A 867 -23.10 9.37 17.83
CA CYS A 867 -22.24 8.27 18.25
C CYS A 867 -21.40 8.67 19.47
N SER A 868 -21.17 7.73 20.38
CA SER A 868 -20.51 7.98 21.66
C SER A 868 -19.00 7.72 21.64
N ASN A 869 -18.52 6.94 20.68
CA ASN A 869 -17.13 6.50 20.56
C ASN A 869 -16.70 6.34 19.09
N SER A 870 -15.41 6.15 18.86
CA SER A 870 -14.81 6.03 17.53
C SER A 870 -15.32 4.79 16.76
N GLN A 871 -15.57 3.67 17.46
CA GLN A 871 -16.10 2.44 16.86
C GLN A 871 -17.48 2.65 16.25
N GLU A 872 -18.38 3.32 16.97
CA GLU A 872 -19.73 3.66 16.51
C GLU A 872 -19.68 4.63 15.33
N ILE A 873 -18.81 5.65 15.38
CA ILE A 873 -18.64 6.61 14.28
C ILE A 873 -18.16 5.89 13.02
N PHE A 874 -17.14 5.04 13.14
CA PHE A 874 -16.60 4.28 12.01
C PHE A 874 -17.63 3.31 11.44
N SER A 875 -18.35 2.60 12.30
CA SER A 875 -19.45 1.72 11.89
C SER A 875 -20.55 2.47 11.14
N GLN A 876 -20.89 3.70 11.58
CA GLN A 876 -21.86 4.54 10.89
C GLN A 876 -21.36 5.03 9.53
N LEU A 877 -20.06 5.33 9.38
CA LEU A 877 -19.45 5.68 8.11
C LEU A 877 -19.46 4.50 7.14
N LEU A 878 -19.12 3.30 7.62
CA LEU A 878 -19.20 2.07 6.85
C LEU A 878 -20.63 1.73 6.45
N TYR A 879 -21.62 1.95 7.33
CA TYR A 879 -23.03 1.78 6.98
C TYR A 879 -23.44 2.70 5.82
N SER A 880 -22.89 3.92 5.76
CA SER A 880 -23.13 4.85 4.66
C SER A 880 -22.39 4.48 3.36
N CYS A 881 -21.61 3.40 3.29
CA CYS A 881 -20.70 3.07 2.16
C CYS A 881 -21.34 3.07 0.76
N THR A 882 -22.65 2.89 0.64
CA THR A 882 -23.36 2.93 -0.64
C THR A 882 -23.94 4.30 -0.99
N ASP A 883 -23.95 5.23 -0.04
CA ASP A 883 -24.62 6.51 -0.16
C ASP A 883 -24.04 7.32 -1.31
N LEU A 884 -22.72 7.53 -1.41
CA LEU A 884 -22.16 8.38 -2.47
C LEU A 884 -22.23 7.74 -3.86
N SER A 885 -22.44 6.43 -3.97
CA SER A 885 -22.50 5.72 -5.26
C SER A 885 -23.62 6.24 -6.17
N HIS A 886 -24.75 6.67 -5.59
CA HIS A 886 -25.88 7.23 -6.34
C HIS A 886 -25.58 8.62 -6.91
N ALA A 887 -24.94 9.49 -6.12
CA ALA A 887 -24.47 10.80 -6.58
C ALA A 887 -23.37 10.65 -7.64
N MET A 888 -22.40 9.75 -7.43
CA MET A 888 -21.34 9.45 -8.39
C MET A 888 -21.92 8.91 -9.71
N GLY A 889 -22.82 7.94 -9.64
CA GLY A 889 -23.48 7.42 -10.83
C GLY A 889 -24.30 8.48 -11.59
N CYS A 890 -24.94 9.40 -10.87
CA CYS A 890 -25.59 10.55 -11.48
C CYS A 890 -24.60 11.43 -12.24
N HIS A 891 -23.44 11.72 -11.63
CA HIS A 891 -22.38 12.51 -12.24
C HIS A 891 -21.79 11.82 -13.49
N MET A 892 -21.56 10.51 -13.44
CA MET A 892 -21.05 9.75 -14.58
C MET A 892 -22.00 9.77 -15.77
N ILE A 893 -23.32 9.57 -15.57
CA ILE A 893 -24.32 9.68 -16.65
C ILE A 893 -24.34 11.08 -17.27
N CYS A 894 -24.25 12.13 -16.45
CA CYS A 894 -24.25 13.51 -16.94
C CYS A 894 -22.97 13.83 -17.73
N SER A 895 -21.82 13.34 -17.24
CA SER A 895 -20.53 13.48 -17.90
C SER A 895 -20.51 12.75 -19.24
N GLU A 896 -20.97 11.50 -19.28
CA GLU A 896 -21.08 10.70 -20.51
C GLU A 896 -21.97 11.41 -21.55
N GLY A 897 -23.14 11.89 -21.12
CA GLY A 897 -24.08 12.58 -22.01
C GLY A 897 -23.50 13.87 -22.60
N SER A 898 -22.78 14.65 -21.80
CA SER A 898 -22.09 15.86 -22.26
C SER A 898 -20.99 15.54 -23.28
N SER A 899 -20.10 14.59 -22.95
CA SER A 899 -19.00 14.19 -23.83
C SER A 899 -19.48 13.63 -25.17
N MET A 900 -20.50 12.76 -25.17
CA MET A 900 -21.05 12.20 -26.41
C MET A 900 -21.58 13.27 -27.37
N LEU A 901 -22.32 14.27 -26.86
CA LEU A 901 -22.88 15.32 -27.71
C LEU A 901 -21.80 16.23 -28.28
N ASN A 902 -20.78 16.54 -27.48
CA ASN A 902 -19.64 17.33 -27.91
C ASN A 902 -18.82 16.62 -29.00
N ILE A 903 -18.58 15.31 -28.84
CA ILE A 903 -17.92 14.49 -29.87
C ILE A 903 -18.73 14.47 -31.18
N ILE A 904 -20.06 14.35 -31.12
CA ILE A 904 -20.92 14.35 -32.33
C ILE A 904 -20.83 15.71 -33.05
N ILE A 905 -20.91 16.82 -32.31
CA ILE A 905 -20.78 18.16 -32.89
C ILE A 905 -19.41 18.33 -33.54
N PHE A 906 -18.34 17.88 -32.88
CA PHE A 906 -16.99 17.94 -33.42
C PHE A 906 -16.85 17.11 -34.71
N ILE A 907 -17.41 15.89 -34.76
CA ILE A 907 -17.41 15.03 -35.96
C ILE A 907 -18.13 15.72 -37.13
N ILE A 908 -19.23 16.45 -36.87
CA ILE A 908 -19.96 17.19 -37.91
C ILE A 908 -19.05 18.28 -38.50
N LEU A 909 -18.35 19.05 -37.65
CA LEU A 909 -17.43 20.10 -38.09
C LEU A 909 -16.23 19.52 -38.84
N GLN A 910 -15.59 18.48 -38.29
CA GLN A 910 -14.46 17.79 -38.92
C GLN A 910 -14.84 17.27 -40.31
N LYS A 911 -15.98 16.58 -40.45
CA LYS A 911 -16.42 16.06 -41.75
C LYS A 911 -16.76 17.16 -42.75
N ALA A 912 -17.25 18.31 -42.28
CA ALA A 912 -17.50 19.45 -43.15
C ALA A 912 -16.20 20.08 -43.64
N MET A 913 -15.18 20.19 -42.78
CA MET A 913 -13.87 20.76 -43.12
C MET A 913 -12.95 19.80 -43.89
N GLY A 914 -13.15 18.48 -43.78
CA GLY A 914 -12.33 17.46 -44.43
C GLY A 914 -11.08 17.05 -43.63
N GLU A 915 -10.52 17.96 -42.83
CA GLU A 915 -9.37 17.72 -41.95
C GLU A 915 -9.54 18.43 -40.59
N ILE A 916 -8.70 18.08 -39.60
CA ILE A 916 -8.67 18.75 -38.29
C ILE A 916 -7.61 19.85 -38.35
N ASN A 917 -8.03 21.11 -38.29
CA ASN A 917 -7.16 22.29 -38.30
C ASN A 917 -7.67 23.36 -37.31
N ALA A 918 -6.93 24.46 -37.15
CA ALA A 918 -7.25 25.53 -36.18
C ALA A 918 -8.67 26.10 -36.34
N ASP A 919 -9.21 26.12 -37.55
CA ASP A 919 -10.57 26.61 -37.81
C ASP A 919 -11.63 25.66 -37.25
N VAL A 920 -11.44 24.34 -37.30
CA VAL A 920 -12.33 23.37 -36.64
C VAL A 920 -12.38 23.59 -35.13
N TYR A 921 -11.22 23.83 -34.50
CA TYR A 921 -11.13 24.13 -33.07
C TYR A 921 -11.83 25.45 -32.72
N SER A 922 -11.61 26.50 -33.53
CA SER A 922 -12.24 27.81 -33.38
C SER A 922 -13.76 27.72 -33.52
N ASP A 923 -14.24 27.05 -34.57
CA ASP A 923 -15.66 26.86 -34.85
C ASP A 923 -16.35 26.05 -33.74
N PHE A 924 -15.69 25.00 -33.25
CA PHE A 924 -16.20 24.20 -32.15
C PHE A 924 -16.32 25.01 -30.86
N SER A 925 -15.29 25.81 -30.53
CA SER A 925 -15.30 26.75 -29.41
C SER A 925 -16.44 27.77 -29.54
N HIS A 926 -16.58 28.39 -30.72
CA HIS A 926 -17.61 29.38 -31.03
C HIS A 926 -19.03 28.82 -30.80
N LEU A 927 -19.30 27.60 -31.29
CA LEU A 927 -20.59 26.95 -31.11
C LEU A 927 -20.97 26.71 -29.62
N LEU A 928 -19.97 26.55 -28.74
CA LEU A 928 -20.16 26.31 -27.31
C LEU A 928 -20.23 27.60 -26.47
N THR A 929 -19.96 28.77 -27.03
CA THR A 929 -19.71 30.04 -26.30
C THR A 929 -20.94 30.66 -25.61
N THR A 930 -22.14 30.07 -25.71
CA THR A 930 -23.40 30.67 -25.20
C THR A 930 -24.25 29.72 -24.34
N SER A 931 -23.63 28.94 -23.45
CA SER A 931 -24.34 28.26 -22.36
C SER A 931 -24.66 29.25 -21.23
N SER A 932 -25.80 29.93 -21.31
CA SER A 932 -26.38 30.61 -20.13
C SER A 932 -26.75 29.57 -19.07
N ASP A 933 -26.45 29.83 -17.79
CA ASP A 933 -26.72 29.02 -16.59
C ASP A 933 -25.70 27.91 -16.22
N VAL A 934 -24.39 28.16 -16.35
CA VAL A 934 -23.36 27.26 -15.79
C VAL A 934 -23.04 27.67 -14.35
N GLU A 935 -23.22 26.76 -13.38
CA GLU A 935 -23.11 27.06 -11.93
C GLU A 935 -21.73 27.63 -11.54
N SER A 936 -20.63 27.14 -12.12
CA SER A 936 -19.28 27.66 -11.87
C SER A 936 -19.02 29.05 -12.46
N ALA A 937 -19.83 29.49 -13.43
CA ALA A 937 -19.85 30.84 -13.99
C ALA A 937 -20.64 31.82 -13.11
N ASP A 938 -21.71 31.30 -12.48
CA ASP A 938 -22.54 32.02 -11.53
C ASP A 938 -21.81 32.29 -10.22
N VAL A 939 -20.80 31.49 -9.85
CA VAL A 939 -19.97 31.69 -8.64
C VAL A 939 -19.23 33.04 -8.69
N PRO A 940 -18.43 33.38 -9.71
CA PRO A 940 -17.81 34.70 -9.80
C PRO A 940 -18.84 35.83 -9.89
N ALA A 941 -19.98 35.65 -10.57
CA ALA A 941 -21.06 36.64 -10.55
C ALA A 941 -21.71 36.78 -9.16
N ALA A 942 -21.84 35.69 -8.40
CA ALA A 942 -22.33 35.68 -7.04
C ALA A 942 -21.32 36.30 -6.07
N ILE A 943 -20.02 36.11 -6.30
CA ILE A 943 -18.89 36.70 -5.57
C ILE A 943 -18.72 38.17 -5.90
N GLU A 944 -18.90 38.60 -7.16
CA GLU A 944 -18.99 40.01 -7.53
C GLU A 944 -20.19 40.65 -6.84
N ARG A 945 -21.35 39.98 -6.86
CA ARG A 945 -22.51 40.37 -6.04
C ARG A 945 -22.15 40.37 -4.56
N LEU A 946 -21.37 39.40 -4.05
CA LEU A 946 -20.96 39.30 -2.64
C LEU A 946 -20.00 40.43 -2.26
N ALA A 947 -19.03 40.78 -3.10
CA ALA A 947 -18.13 41.91 -2.93
C ALA A 947 -18.90 43.24 -3.01
N PHE A 948 -19.89 43.32 -3.91
CA PHE A 948 -20.82 44.44 -4.02
C PHE A 948 -21.78 44.53 -2.82
N PHE A 949 -22.23 43.39 -2.26
CA PHE A 949 -23.15 43.25 -1.12
C PHE A 949 -22.45 43.12 0.24
N ILE A 950 -21.13 42.98 0.32
CA ILE A 950 -20.37 43.15 1.59
C ILE A 950 -20.54 44.60 2.10
N PHE A 951 -21.09 45.50 1.28
CA PHE A 951 -21.63 46.79 1.68
C PHE A 951 -23.01 46.72 2.40
N LYS A 952 -23.72 45.58 2.42
CA LYS A 952 -24.97 45.32 3.18
C LYS A 952 -25.30 43.81 3.30
N ASP A 953 -24.97 43.26 4.47
CA ASP A 953 -25.35 41.96 5.09
C ASP A 953 -25.71 40.75 4.21
N ILE A 954 -24.90 39.68 4.34
CA ILE A 954 -25.20 38.31 3.88
C ILE A 954 -25.12 37.32 5.05
N LYS A 955 -25.91 36.24 4.95
CA LYS A 955 -26.01 35.18 5.96
C LYS A 955 -24.77 34.26 5.93
N PRO A 956 -24.12 33.99 7.09
CA PRO A 956 -22.89 33.18 7.21
C PRO A 956 -22.97 31.74 6.67
N GLU A 957 -24.17 31.19 6.49
CA GLU A 957 -24.38 29.78 6.18
C GLU A 957 -24.17 29.41 4.72
N ASP A 958 -24.31 30.36 3.78
CA ASP A 958 -24.01 30.15 2.36
C ASP A 958 -22.49 30.26 2.09
N PHE A 959 -21.80 31.07 2.89
CA PHE A 959 -20.35 31.32 2.85
C PHE A 959 -19.50 30.12 3.34
N LYS A 960 -20.01 29.35 4.31
CA LYS A 960 -19.35 28.13 4.83
C LYS A 960 -19.31 26.95 3.83
N ARG A 961 -19.94 27.07 2.64
CA ARG A 961 -20.25 25.94 1.73
C ARG A 961 -19.23 25.67 0.61
N MET A 962 -18.15 26.45 0.51
CA MET A 962 -17.23 26.40 -0.64
C MET A 962 -15.93 25.61 -0.34
N ASN A 963 -15.66 24.56 -1.15
CA ASN A 963 -14.39 23.84 -1.36
C ASN A 963 -14.53 22.95 -2.61
N THR A 964 -13.50 22.83 -3.43
CA THR A 964 -13.50 22.12 -4.73
C THR A 964 -12.68 20.84 -4.77
N ASP A 965 -11.85 20.58 -3.76
CA ASP A 965 -11.00 19.39 -3.70
C ASP A 965 -11.86 18.11 -3.56
N PHE A 966 -11.39 16.97 -4.07
CA PHE A 966 -11.99 15.64 -3.92
C PHE A 966 -11.40 14.85 -2.73
N ASP A 967 -10.25 15.25 -2.18
CA ASP A 967 -9.69 14.58 -1.00
C ASP A 967 -10.56 14.87 0.24
N ILE A 968 -10.83 13.84 1.05
CA ILE A 968 -11.53 13.98 2.32
C ILE A 968 -10.72 14.75 3.38
N ARG A 969 -9.40 14.83 3.21
CA ARG A 969 -8.46 15.52 4.11
C ARG A 969 -8.52 17.06 3.95
N SER A 970 -8.73 17.55 2.74
CA SER A 970 -8.66 18.99 2.36
C SER A 970 -9.47 19.96 3.23
N CYS A 971 -8.86 21.08 3.62
CA CYS A 971 -9.52 22.13 4.40
C CYS A 971 -10.49 22.94 3.51
N THR A 972 -11.70 23.24 4.00
CA THR A 972 -12.69 24.02 3.24
C THR A 972 -12.54 25.52 3.53
N TRP A 973 -12.93 26.41 2.62
CA TRP A 973 -12.94 27.87 2.87
C TRP A 973 -13.83 28.24 4.06
N GLY A 974 -14.87 27.45 4.34
CA GLY A 974 -15.71 27.62 5.53
C GLY A 974 -15.00 27.37 6.86
N LYS A 975 -13.84 26.69 6.86
CA LYS A 975 -13.03 26.40 8.05
C LYS A 975 -11.81 27.31 8.16
N ASP A 976 -11.16 27.62 7.03
CA ASP A 976 -10.08 28.63 6.97
C ASP A 976 -10.38 29.68 5.89
N PRO A 977 -11.00 30.82 6.26
CA PRO A 977 -11.43 31.83 5.30
C PRO A 977 -10.30 32.77 4.85
N LYS A 978 -9.06 32.63 5.36
CA LYS A 978 -7.99 33.63 5.17
C LYS A 978 -7.69 33.94 3.70
N SER A 979 -7.46 32.91 2.88
CA SER A 979 -7.17 33.06 1.45
C SER A 979 -8.34 33.72 0.68
N LEU A 980 -9.57 33.36 1.04
CA LEU A 980 -10.78 33.94 0.47
C LEU A 980 -10.97 35.42 0.87
N VAL A 981 -10.68 35.77 2.13
CA VAL A 981 -10.74 37.17 2.61
C VAL A 981 -9.76 38.05 1.85
N GLN A 982 -8.53 37.57 1.65
CA GLN A 982 -7.50 38.29 0.88
C GLN A 982 -7.93 38.52 -0.57
N PHE A 983 -8.53 37.50 -1.19
CA PHE A 983 -9.10 37.61 -2.53
C PHE A 983 -10.28 38.61 -2.60
N LEU A 984 -11.23 38.56 -1.65
CA LEU A 984 -12.35 39.51 -1.61
C LEU A 984 -11.85 40.95 -1.47
N GLN A 985 -10.78 41.20 -0.70
CA GLN A 985 -10.14 42.50 -0.59
C GLN A 985 -9.59 43.00 -1.93
N ASN A 986 -8.97 42.13 -2.72
CA ASN A 986 -8.45 42.47 -4.05
C ASN A 986 -9.57 42.74 -5.07
N LEU A 987 -10.70 42.02 -4.96
CA LEU A 987 -11.83 42.17 -5.87
C LEU A 987 -12.61 43.47 -5.65
N VAL A 988 -12.66 43.98 -4.41
CA VAL A 988 -13.31 45.27 -4.08
C VAL A 988 -12.67 46.47 -4.81
N GLY A 989 -11.41 46.36 -5.25
CA GLY A 989 -10.72 47.42 -6.01
C GLY A 989 -11.07 47.49 -7.51
N SER A 990 -11.69 46.45 -8.10
CA SER A 990 -11.82 46.29 -9.56
C SER A 990 -13.25 46.38 -10.10
N VAL A 991 -14.28 46.30 -9.25
CA VAL A 991 -15.70 46.29 -9.66
C VAL A 991 -16.17 47.71 -10.04
N LYS A 992 -16.16 48.03 -11.34
CA LYS A 992 -16.64 49.33 -11.87
C LYS A 992 -18.10 49.33 -12.38
N SER A 993 -18.74 48.18 -12.60
CA SER A 993 -20.16 48.07 -12.98
C SER A 993 -20.66 46.62 -12.99
N ASP A 994 -21.96 46.41 -12.78
CA ASP A 994 -22.64 45.12 -12.95
C ASP A 994 -22.56 44.62 -14.41
N ARG A 995 -21.72 43.62 -14.69
CA ARG A 995 -21.53 43.01 -16.02
C ARG A 995 -22.49 41.85 -16.29
N SER A 996 -23.42 41.55 -15.38
CA SER A 996 -24.14 40.26 -15.32
C SER A 996 -25.26 40.02 -16.35
N ALA A 997 -25.46 40.89 -17.34
CA ALA A 997 -26.54 40.74 -18.33
C ALA A 997 -26.02 40.61 -19.78
N LYS A 998 -25.36 39.49 -20.12
CA LYS A 998 -25.15 39.13 -21.53
C LYS A 998 -26.45 38.58 -22.13
N LYS A 999 -26.98 39.27 -23.16
CA LYS A 999 -28.13 38.84 -23.97
C LYS A 999 -27.80 37.50 -24.67
N GLN A 1000 -28.73 36.56 -24.61
CA GLN A 1000 -28.69 35.29 -25.35
C GLN A 1000 -28.65 35.58 -26.87
N GLU A 1001 -27.52 35.31 -27.54
CA GLU A 1001 -27.40 35.49 -28.99
C GLU A 1001 -28.22 34.45 -29.78
N ASP A 1002 -28.73 34.84 -30.96
CA ASP A 1002 -29.54 33.98 -31.83
C ASP A 1002 -28.70 32.79 -32.35
N LEU A 1003 -29.15 31.56 -32.04
CA LEU A 1003 -28.57 30.30 -32.49
C LEU A 1003 -28.33 30.25 -34.01
N ASN A 1004 -29.18 30.88 -34.81
CA ASN A 1004 -29.02 30.91 -36.25
C ASN A 1004 -27.82 31.75 -36.69
N LYS A 1005 -27.56 32.85 -35.99
CA LYS A 1005 -26.42 33.72 -36.23
C LYS A 1005 -25.12 32.98 -35.90
N ILE A 1006 -25.07 32.32 -34.74
CA ILE A 1006 -23.90 31.54 -34.28
C ILE A 1006 -23.52 30.43 -35.27
N ILE A 1007 -24.51 29.67 -35.78
CA ILE A 1007 -24.26 28.59 -36.75
C ILE A 1007 -23.84 29.15 -38.12
N SER A 1008 -24.28 30.37 -38.47
CA SER A 1008 -23.93 31.00 -39.75
C SER A 1008 -22.51 31.58 -39.80
N GLU A 1009 -21.93 31.89 -38.65
CA GLU A 1009 -20.58 32.46 -38.49
C GLU A 1009 -19.47 31.39 -38.41
N VAL A 1010 -19.85 30.11 -38.41
CA VAL A 1010 -18.94 28.96 -38.48
C VAL A 1010 -18.24 28.94 -39.84
N LYS A 1011 -16.90 28.77 -39.84
CA LYS A 1011 -16.07 28.73 -41.06
C LYS A 1011 -16.26 27.43 -41.84
N ALA A 1012 -16.58 26.32 -41.17
CA ALA A 1012 -16.83 25.03 -41.78
C ALA A 1012 -17.95 25.07 -42.84
N PRO A 1013 -17.76 24.47 -44.03
CA PRO A 1013 -18.76 24.48 -45.11
C PRO A 1013 -19.89 23.48 -44.82
N LEU A 1014 -20.79 23.86 -43.92
CA LEU A 1014 -21.89 23.02 -43.44
C LEU A 1014 -23.01 22.87 -44.48
N THR A 1015 -23.39 21.62 -44.76
CA THR A 1015 -24.60 21.30 -45.56
C THR A 1015 -25.89 21.72 -44.83
N PHE A 1016 -27.00 21.84 -45.56
CA PHE A 1016 -28.32 22.14 -44.97
C PHE A 1016 -28.70 21.14 -43.86
N MET A 1017 -28.45 19.85 -44.08
CA MET A 1017 -28.70 18.80 -43.10
C MET A 1017 -27.83 18.95 -41.84
N ASN A 1018 -26.55 19.31 -42.00
CA ASN A 1018 -25.66 19.55 -40.86
C ASN A 1018 -26.11 20.77 -40.04
N LYS A 1019 -26.54 21.85 -40.70
CA LYS A 1019 -27.11 23.03 -40.02
C LYS A 1019 -28.38 22.69 -39.23
N LEU A 1020 -29.26 21.85 -39.79
CA LEU A 1020 -30.48 21.38 -39.11
C LEU A 1020 -30.14 20.50 -37.89
N LEU A 1021 -29.17 19.59 -38.02
CA LEU A 1021 -28.69 18.75 -36.92
C LEU A 1021 -28.09 19.60 -35.80
N LEU A 1022 -27.23 20.58 -36.11
CA LEU A 1022 -26.64 21.48 -35.12
C LEU A 1022 -27.69 22.30 -34.37
N ARG A 1023 -28.74 22.78 -35.04
CA ARG A 1023 -29.88 23.47 -34.39
C ARG A 1023 -30.56 22.63 -33.30
N ILE A 1024 -30.60 21.31 -33.48
CA ILE A 1024 -31.20 20.37 -32.51
C ILE A 1024 -30.21 19.98 -31.42
N LEU A 1025 -28.94 19.76 -31.78
CA LEU A 1025 -27.91 19.23 -30.88
C LEU A 1025 -27.32 20.30 -29.95
N LEU A 1026 -27.13 21.54 -30.43
CA LEU A 1026 -26.47 22.59 -29.65
C LEU A 1026 -27.18 22.96 -28.35
N PRO A 1027 -28.51 23.23 -28.33
CA PRO A 1027 -29.21 23.51 -27.08
C PRO A 1027 -29.10 22.35 -26.07
N LYS A 1028 -29.07 21.11 -26.56
CA LYS A 1028 -28.98 19.91 -25.73
C LYS A 1028 -27.57 19.68 -25.21
N SER A 1029 -26.54 19.91 -26.02
CA SER A 1029 -25.13 19.86 -25.60
C SER A 1029 -24.89 20.87 -24.47
N ARG A 1030 -25.34 22.12 -24.63
CA ARG A 1030 -25.24 23.16 -23.58
C ARG A 1030 -25.95 22.73 -22.29
N LYS A 1031 -27.18 22.20 -22.39
CA LYS A 1031 -27.89 21.68 -21.21
C LYS A 1031 -27.18 20.49 -20.56
N ALA A 1032 -26.53 19.63 -21.34
CA ALA A 1032 -25.77 18.49 -20.83
C ALA A 1032 -24.51 18.94 -20.06
N VAL A 1033 -23.80 19.97 -20.54
CA VAL A 1033 -22.68 20.59 -19.80
C VAL A 1033 -23.18 21.17 -18.47
N GLN A 1034 -24.28 21.91 -18.47
CA GLN A 1034 -24.88 22.42 -17.22
C GLN A 1034 -25.22 21.29 -16.23
N ASN A 1035 -25.85 20.22 -16.70
CA ASN A 1035 -26.18 19.08 -15.84
C ASN A 1035 -24.94 18.39 -15.28
N ARG A 1036 -23.86 18.31 -16.06
CA ARG A 1036 -22.57 17.76 -15.62
C ARG A 1036 -22.01 18.57 -14.45
N GLU A 1037 -21.97 19.89 -14.57
CA GLU A 1037 -21.48 20.77 -13.49
C GLU A 1037 -22.38 20.68 -12.23
N CYS A 1038 -23.70 20.75 -12.39
CA CYS A 1038 -24.64 20.63 -11.26
C CYS A 1038 -24.54 19.26 -10.56
N SER A 1039 -24.38 18.18 -11.32
CA SER A 1039 -24.18 16.84 -10.76
C SER A 1039 -22.86 16.70 -9.98
N LYS A 1040 -21.81 17.42 -10.40
CA LYS A 1040 -20.51 17.49 -9.70
C LYS A 1040 -20.66 18.24 -8.38
N SER A 1041 -21.32 19.40 -8.38
CA SER A 1041 -21.64 20.19 -7.18
C SER A 1041 -22.40 19.33 -6.14
N LEU A 1042 -23.40 18.57 -6.59
CA LEU A 1042 -24.15 17.64 -5.75
C LEU A 1042 -23.27 16.55 -5.12
N LEU A 1043 -22.36 15.96 -5.91
CA LEU A 1043 -21.43 14.93 -5.43
C LEU A 1043 -20.48 15.49 -4.36
N ILE A 1044 -19.87 16.67 -4.61
CA ILE A 1044 -18.98 17.35 -3.65
C ILE A 1044 -19.72 17.66 -2.35
N ARG A 1045 -20.99 18.09 -2.44
CA ARG A 1045 -21.83 18.34 -1.26
C ARG A 1045 -22.04 17.08 -0.43
N ALA A 1046 -22.33 15.96 -1.07
CA ALA A 1046 -22.51 14.69 -0.38
C ALA A 1046 -21.19 14.22 0.28
N LEU A 1047 -20.08 14.37 -0.43
CA LEU A 1047 -18.73 14.07 0.06
C LEU A 1047 -18.35 14.94 1.28
N ASN A 1048 -18.82 16.19 1.35
CA ASN A 1048 -18.56 17.05 2.51
C ASN A 1048 -19.19 16.51 3.81
N GLU A 1049 -20.33 15.80 3.74
CA GLU A 1049 -20.89 15.15 4.94
C GLU A 1049 -20.01 13.99 5.41
N TRP A 1050 -19.39 13.27 4.48
CA TRP A 1050 -18.37 12.28 4.79
C TRP A 1050 -17.13 12.91 5.44
N ARG A 1051 -16.64 14.05 4.92
CA ARG A 1051 -15.53 14.80 5.53
C ARG A 1051 -15.80 15.15 6.98
N LYS A 1052 -17.03 15.62 7.29
CA LYS A 1052 -17.44 15.91 8.67
C LYS A 1052 -17.39 14.66 9.53
N GLY A 1053 -17.90 13.53 9.01
CA GLY A 1053 -17.89 12.26 9.69
C GLY A 1053 -16.47 11.74 10.01
N TYR A 1054 -15.56 11.73 9.04
CA TYR A 1054 -14.16 11.33 9.27
C TYR A 1054 -13.40 12.28 10.19
N ARG A 1055 -13.68 13.58 10.16
CA ARG A 1055 -13.12 14.53 11.13
C ARG A 1055 -13.63 14.25 12.54
N ASN A 1056 -14.91 13.90 12.68
CA ASN A 1056 -15.46 13.50 13.96
C ASN A 1056 -14.81 12.20 14.47
N LEU A 1057 -14.59 11.24 13.56
CA LEU A 1057 -13.85 10.02 13.85
C LEU A 1057 -12.44 10.33 14.35
N ALA A 1058 -11.68 11.14 13.62
CA ALA A 1058 -10.32 11.54 13.98
C ALA A 1058 -10.26 12.16 15.38
N LYS A 1059 -11.14 13.13 15.65
CA LYS A 1059 -11.26 13.76 16.97
C LYS A 1059 -11.52 12.74 18.07
N MET A 1060 -12.48 11.85 17.85
CA MET A 1060 -12.82 10.84 18.83
C MET A 1060 -11.68 9.84 19.06
N MET A 1061 -10.96 9.45 18.00
CA MET A 1061 -9.80 8.57 18.11
C MET A 1061 -8.63 9.23 18.86
N VAL A 1062 -8.43 10.54 18.73
CA VAL A 1062 -7.47 11.30 19.56
C VAL A 1062 -7.91 11.31 21.02
N LEU A 1063 -9.19 11.61 21.30
CA LEU A 1063 -9.74 11.64 22.67
C LEU A 1063 -9.67 10.27 23.35
N GLU A 1064 -9.79 9.19 22.58
CA GLU A 1064 -9.61 7.81 23.07
C GLU A 1064 -8.14 7.38 23.15
N GLY A 1065 -7.19 8.21 22.71
CA GLY A 1065 -5.76 7.89 22.72
C GLY A 1065 -5.35 6.80 21.73
N ARG A 1066 -6.09 6.65 20.63
CA ARG A 1066 -5.79 5.67 19.57
C ARG A 1066 -4.83 6.21 18.53
N ILE A 1067 -4.89 7.51 18.27
CA ILE A 1067 -3.98 8.23 17.37
C ILE A 1067 -3.46 9.49 18.07
N PRO A 1068 -2.24 9.95 17.75
CA PRO A 1068 -1.64 11.11 18.40
C PRO A 1068 -2.26 12.46 18.01
N ASP A 1069 -2.79 12.56 16.79
CA ASP A 1069 -3.36 13.77 16.20
C ASP A 1069 -4.43 13.43 15.15
N GLU A 1070 -5.28 14.40 14.81
CA GLU A 1070 -6.40 14.21 13.89
C GLU A 1070 -5.96 13.90 12.44
N ASP A 1071 -4.80 14.39 12.00
CA ASP A 1071 -4.36 14.30 10.60
C ASP A 1071 -3.86 12.88 10.26
N LEU A 1072 -3.32 12.16 11.24
CA LEU A 1072 -2.79 10.81 11.04
C LEU A 1072 -3.83 9.82 10.48
N LEU A 1073 -5.13 10.01 10.77
CA LEU A 1073 -6.21 9.15 10.28
C LEU A 1073 -6.20 9.01 8.74
N TYR A 1074 -5.88 10.09 8.02
CA TYR A 1074 -5.95 10.11 6.56
C TYR A 1074 -4.84 9.30 5.88
N PHE A 1075 -3.85 8.86 6.65
CA PHE A 1075 -2.73 8.03 6.18
C PHE A 1075 -2.91 6.54 6.46
N MET A 1076 -4.11 6.12 6.88
CA MET A 1076 -4.47 4.72 7.11
C MET A 1076 -5.46 4.24 6.05
N THR A 1077 -5.50 2.93 5.80
CA THR A 1077 -6.60 2.30 5.04
C THR A 1077 -7.82 2.02 5.93
N LEU A 1078 -8.96 1.71 5.34
CA LEU A 1078 -10.17 1.32 6.09
C LEU A 1078 -9.92 0.05 6.94
N GLU A 1079 -9.18 -0.93 6.42
CA GLU A 1079 -8.83 -2.14 7.18
C GLU A 1079 -7.88 -1.83 8.36
N GLU A 1080 -6.92 -0.93 8.15
CA GLU A 1080 -6.01 -0.48 9.19
C GLU A 1080 -6.74 0.32 10.28
N ILE A 1081 -7.73 1.14 9.92
CA ILE A 1081 -8.59 1.84 10.89
C ILE A 1081 -9.38 0.82 11.72
N GLN A 1082 -10.03 -0.17 11.08
CA GLN A 1082 -10.75 -1.23 11.77
C GLN A 1082 -9.82 -2.00 12.73
N GLU A 1083 -8.64 -2.40 12.26
CA GLU A 1083 -7.66 -3.12 13.08
C GLU A 1083 -7.15 -2.28 14.25
N LEU A 1084 -6.90 -0.99 14.06
CA LEU A 1084 -6.45 -0.10 15.13
C LEU A 1084 -7.56 0.09 16.19
N LEU A 1085 -8.82 0.12 15.77
CA LEU A 1085 -9.96 0.17 16.67
C LEU A 1085 -10.10 -1.13 17.50
N ASP A 1086 -9.80 -2.28 16.90
CA ASP A 1086 -9.89 -3.59 17.55
C ASP A 1086 -8.66 -3.93 18.43
N SER A 1087 -7.46 -3.51 18.04
CA SER A 1087 -6.19 -4.02 18.62
C SER A 1087 -5.19 -2.97 19.13
N ARG A 1088 -5.33 -1.68 18.77
CA ARG A 1088 -4.35 -0.60 19.05
C ARG A 1088 -2.91 -0.91 18.57
N SER A 1089 -2.78 -1.61 17.44
CA SER A 1089 -1.48 -1.99 16.86
C SER A 1089 -0.55 -0.78 16.59
N PRO A 1090 0.64 -0.68 17.25
CA PRO A 1090 1.62 0.38 17.01
C PRO A 1090 2.20 0.36 15.59
N ARG A 1091 2.21 -0.81 14.93
CA ARG A 1091 2.71 -0.96 13.56
C ARG A 1091 1.94 -0.08 12.58
N ILE A 1092 0.63 0.01 12.76
CA ILE A 1092 -0.25 0.85 11.92
C ILE A 1092 0.09 2.33 12.10
N ILE A 1093 0.35 2.75 13.34
CA ILE A 1093 0.74 4.12 13.65
C ILE A 1093 2.10 4.46 13.03
N SER A 1094 3.08 3.57 13.14
CA SER A 1094 4.40 3.74 12.52
C SER A 1094 4.30 3.87 11.00
N LYS A 1095 3.54 2.98 10.36
CA LYS A 1095 3.30 2.99 8.91
C LYS A 1095 2.56 4.24 8.43
N ALA A 1096 1.51 4.65 9.14
CA ALA A 1096 0.77 5.89 8.84
C ALA A 1096 1.67 7.13 8.95
N ASN A 1097 2.57 7.17 9.95
CA ASN A 1097 3.56 8.23 10.08
C ASN A 1097 4.58 8.22 8.93
N HIS A 1098 5.00 7.05 8.47
CA HIS A 1098 5.87 6.92 7.31
C HIS A 1098 5.21 7.50 6.05
N ARG A 1099 3.98 7.10 5.74
CA ARG A 1099 3.18 7.67 4.65
C ARG A 1099 3.03 9.19 4.77
N ARG A 1100 2.75 9.69 5.99
CA ARG A 1100 2.67 11.14 6.27
C ARG A 1100 3.97 11.89 5.96
N ARG A 1101 5.13 11.31 6.27
CA ARG A 1101 6.44 11.89 5.94
C ARG A 1101 6.72 11.90 4.44
N ARG A 1102 6.23 10.90 3.70
CA ARG A 1102 6.39 10.81 2.23
C ARG A 1102 5.47 11.76 1.47
N GLN A 1103 4.29 12.07 2.00
CA GLN A 1103 3.27 12.88 1.32
C GLN A 1103 3.79 14.18 0.68
N PRO A 1104 4.57 15.05 1.35
CA PRO A 1104 5.06 16.29 0.73
C PRO A 1104 6.00 16.07 -0.47
N THR A 1105 6.64 14.90 -0.56
CA THR A 1105 7.45 14.51 -1.72
C THR A 1105 6.55 14.10 -2.87
N LEU A 1106 5.53 13.29 -2.59
CA LEU A 1106 4.54 12.84 -3.58
C LEU A 1106 3.75 14.03 -4.13
N ASP A 1107 3.34 15.00 -3.30
CA ASP A 1107 2.60 16.20 -3.72
C ASP A 1107 3.35 17.03 -4.77
N LYS A 1108 4.68 16.92 -4.84
CA LYS A 1108 5.53 17.65 -5.80
C LYS A 1108 5.71 16.93 -7.13
N TYR A 1109 5.28 15.67 -7.23
CA TYR A 1109 5.43 14.91 -8.47
C TYR A 1109 4.49 15.43 -9.55
N ILE A 1110 5.07 15.78 -10.68
CA ILE A 1110 4.35 16.19 -11.89
C ILE A 1110 4.53 15.10 -12.93
N PHE A 1111 3.44 14.67 -13.55
CA PHE A 1111 3.44 13.62 -14.55
C PHE A 1111 3.10 14.18 -15.94
N PRO A 1112 3.69 13.63 -17.02
CA PRO A 1112 3.26 13.96 -18.38
C PRO A 1112 1.79 13.60 -18.61
N GLU A 1113 1.14 14.29 -19.54
CA GLU A 1113 -0.28 14.04 -19.88
C GLU A 1113 -0.54 12.61 -20.37
N ILE A 1114 0.41 12.05 -21.13
CA ILE A 1114 0.44 10.66 -21.57
C ILE A 1114 1.80 10.08 -21.20
N MET A 1115 1.77 8.86 -20.67
CA MET A 1115 2.97 8.13 -20.24
C MET A 1115 2.93 6.74 -20.85
N ARG A 1116 4.12 6.20 -21.13
CA ARG A 1116 4.32 4.85 -21.64
C ARG A 1116 5.16 4.05 -20.64
N GLY A 1117 4.70 2.83 -20.34
CA GLY A 1117 5.28 1.98 -19.32
C GLY A 1117 4.99 2.49 -17.91
N LEU A 1118 5.85 2.16 -16.95
CA LEU A 1118 5.74 2.64 -15.58
C LEU A 1118 5.78 4.18 -15.55
N PRO A 1119 4.74 4.84 -14.99
CA PRO A 1119 4.75 6.29 -14.81
C PRO A 1119 5.96 6.74 -14.01
N LYS A 1120 6.61 7.81 -14.47
CA LYS A 1120 7.72 8.44 -13.76
C LYS A 1120 7.48 9.94 -13.67
N PRO A 1121 7.71 10.55 -12.49
CA PRO A 1121 7.59 11.99 -12.36
C PRO A 1121 8.63 12.68 -13.24
N ILE A 1122 8.28 13.86 -13.74
CA ILE A 1122 9.19 14.73 -14.49
C ILE A 1122 10.19 15.30 -13.47
N ASN A 1123 11.49 15.11 -13.71
CA ASN A 1123 12.54 15.73 -12.89
C ASN A 1123 12.51 17.26 -13.08
N VAL A 1124 11.89 17.96 -12.14
CA VAL A 1124 11.83 19.44 -12.09
C VAL A 1124 13.22 20.05 -11.86
N ASP A 1125 14.17 19.26 -11.32
CA ASP A 1125 15.57 19.68 -11.11
C ASP A 1125 16.40 19.83 -12.40
N ARG A 1126 15.88 19.41 -13.55
CA ARG A 1126 16.46 19.87 -14.82
C ARG A 1126 16.14 21.35 -14.94
N LYS A 1127 17.11 22.21 -14.62
CA LYS A 1127 17.11 23.64 -14.96
C LYS A 1127 16.65 23.78 -16.42
N VAL A 1128 15.38 24.10 -16.61
CA VAL A 1128 14.86 24.45 -17.93
C VAL A 1128 15.63 25.70 -18.31
N VAL A 1129 16.29 25.66 -19.48
CA VAL A 1129 16.94 26.84 -20.03
C VAL A 1129 15.81 27.83 -20.35
N VAL A 1130 15.61 28.79 -19.45
CA VAL A 1130 14.62 29.85 -19.62
C VAL A 1130 15.06 30.67 -20.81
N ASN A 1131 14.22 30.74 -21.83
CA ASN A 1131 14.51 31.56 -23.00
C ASN A 1131 14.22 33.03 -22.64
N ASN A 1132 15.27 33.81 -22.39
CA ASN A 1132 15.17 35.23 -22.02
C ASN A 1132 14.97 36.16 -23.24
N ASP A 1133 14.66 35.64 -24.42
CA ASP A 1133 14.36 36.47 -25.58
C ASP A 1133 13.09 37.29 -25.35
N ASN A 1134 13.17 38.59 -25.60
CA ASN A 1134 12.06 39.55 -25.50
C ASN A 1134 11.00 39.33 -26.58
N ASN A 1135 11.22 38.39 -27.51
CA ASN A 1135 10.28 37.98 -28.54
C ASN A 1135 9.91 36.50 -28.44
N PHE A 1136 10.21 35.83 -27.31
CA PHE A 1136 9.90 34.43 -27.11
C PHE A 1136 8.39 34.18 -27.16
N SER A 1137 7.97 33.27 -28.04
CA SER A 1137 6.57 32.88 -28.21
C SER A 1137 6.38 31.38 -28.03
N MET A 1138 5.33 31.01 -27.32
CA MET A 1138 4.85 29.63 -27.23
C MET A 1138 3.48 29.51 -27.88
N LYS A 1139 3.18 28.33 -28.43
CA LYS A 1139 1.91 28.02 -29.07
C LYS A 1139 1.21 26.88 -28.34
N GLY A 1140 -0.04 27.10 -27.95
CA GLY A 1140 -0.91 26.14 -27.28
C GLY A 1140 -2.24 26.00 -28.01
N ILE A 1141 -3.23 25.44 -27.32
CA ILE A 1141 -4.56 25.20 -27.88
C ILE A 1141 -5.36 26.50 -27.76
N PRO A 1142 -5.91 27.05 -28.87
CA PRO A 1142 -6.79 28.21 -28.81
C PRO A 1142 -8.13 27.80 -28.18
N VAL A 1143 -8.44 28.38 -27.02
CA VAL A 1143 -9.60 27.97 -26.22
C VAL A 1143 -10.70 29.01 -26.24
N SER A 1144 -10.37 30.27 -25.98
CA SER A 1144 -11.30 31.40 -25.99
C SER A 1144 -10.72 32.55 -26.80
N GLN A 1145 -11.53 33.09 -27.71
CA GLN A 1145 -11.11 34.14 -28.65
C GLN A 1145 -10.84 35.45 -27.93
N GLY A 1146 -9.91 36.24 -28.48
CA GLY A 1146 -9.55 37.55 -27.95
C GLY A 1146 -8.05 37.79 -28.01
N VAL A 1147 -7.65 39.06 -27.87
CA VAL A 1147 -6.26 39.46 -27.74
C VAL A 1147 -6.14 40.41 -26.55
N ALA A 1148 -5.17 40.17 -25.67
CA ALA A 1148 -4.87 41.07 -24.55
C ALA A 1148 -3.36 41.22 -24.36
N LYS A 1149 -2.96 42.32 -23.72
CA LYS A 1149 -1.62 42.55 -23.20
C LYS A 1149 -1.70 42.71 -21.69
N GLY A 1150 -0.73 42.19 -20.96
CA GLY A 1150 -0.69 42.34 -19.50
C GLY A 1150 0.55 41.73 -18.86
N VAL A 1151 0.72 42.01 -17.57
CA VAL A 1151 1.78 41.43 -16.74
C VAL A 1151 1.40 39.99 -16.41
N VAL A 1152 2.35 39.06 -16.54
CA VAL A 1152 2.19 37.66 -16.17
C VAL A 1152 2.19 37.52 -14.66
N ARG A 1153 1.25 36.71 -14.15
CA ARG A 1153 1.32 36.10 -12.84
C ARG A 1153 1.41 34.60 -13.00
N VAL A 1154 2.53 34.01 -12.61
CA VAL A 1154 2.63 32.55 -12.45
C VAL A 1154 2.11 32.20 -11.06
N ALA A 1155 1.05 31.39 -10.99
CA ALA A 1155 0.46 30.90 -9.75
C ALA A 1155 0.11 29.42 -9.90
N LEU A 1156 0.69 28.54 -9.08
CA LEU A 1156 0.49 27.09 -9.12
C LEU A 1156 -0.62 26.59 -8.20
N ASP A 1157 -0.97 27.39 -7.19
CA ASP A 1157 -2.04 27.08 -6.23
C ASP A 1157 -2.91 28.31 -5.93
N LEU A 1158 -3.97 28.09 -5.15
CA LEU A 1158 -4.93 29.13 -4.77
C LEU A 1158 -4.35 30.14 -3.76
N GLU A 1159 -3.27 29.81 -3.06
CA GLU A 1159 -2.60 30.72 -2.13
C GLU A 1159 -1.79 31.75 -2.92
N GLU A 1160 -1.00 31.31 -3.91
CA GLU A 1160 -0.31 32.18 -4.86
C GLU A 1160 -1.30 33.01 -5.69
N ALA A 1161 -2.41 32.41 -6.13
CA ALA A 1161 -3.47 33.10 -6.86
C ALA A 1161 -4.11 34.23 -6.05
N SER A 1162 -4.10 34.15 -4.71
CA SER A 1162 -4.66 35.19 -3.83
C SER A 1162 -4.01 36.55 -4.02
N HIS A 1163 -2.82 36.62 -4.64
CA HIS A 1163 -2.07 37.85 -4.91
C HIS A 1163 -2.31 38.45 -6.31
N LEU A 1164 -3.15 37.83 -7.14
CA LEU A 1164 -3.49 38.31 -8.50
C LEU A 1164 -4.01 39.74 -8.49
N GLN A 1165 -3.52 40.55 -9.44
CA GLN A 1165 -3.95 41.94 -9.63
C GLN A 1165 -4.85 42.09 -10.87
N PRO A 1166 -5.74 43.11 -10.90
CA PRO A 1166 -6.60 43.36 -12.05
C PRO A 1166 -5.82 43.59 -13.34
N GLY A 1167 -6.20 42.90 -14.41
CA GLY A 1167 -5.59 42.98 -15.74
C GLY A 1167 -4.38 42.06 -15.97
N GLU A 1168 -3.91 41.34 -14.96
CA GLU A 1168 -2.81 40.37 -15.12
C GLU A 1168 -3.21 39.18 -16.00
N ILE A 1169 -2.23 38.58 -16.68
CA ILE A 1169 -2.37 37.33 -17.43
C ILE A 1169 -1.96 36.19 -16.49
N LEU A 1170 -2.93 35.33 -16.14
CA LEU A 1170 -2.67 34.16 -15.29
C LEU A 1170 -1.97 33.07 -16.11
N VAL A 1171 -0.83 32.59 -15.61
CA VAL A 1171 -0.13 31.39 -16.11
C VAL A 1171 -0.11 30.36 -14.98
N THR A 1172 -0.76 29.22 -15.18
CA THR A 1172 -0.87 28.17 -14.15
C THR A 1172 -0.73 26.78 -14.74
N TYR A 1173 -0.56 25.76 -13.89
CA TYR A 1173 -0.53 24.37 -14.32
C TYR A 1173 -1.92 23.91 -14.78
N SER A 1174 -2.96 24.07 -13.96
CA SER A 1174 -4.35 23.73 -14.30
C SER A 1174 -5.33 24.60 -13.51
N THR A 1175 -6.60 24.64 -13.94
CA THR A 1175 -7.66 25.40 -13.25
C THR A 1175 -8.87 24.52 -12.94
N ASP A 1176 -9.31 24.53 -11.70
CA ASP A 1176 -10.58 23.95 -11.25
C ASP A 1176 -11.61 25.05 -10.88
N ILE A 1177 -12.76 24.66 -10.30
CA ILE A 1177 -13.83 25.58 -9.87
C ILE A 1177 -13.34 26.57 -8.80
N GLY A 1178 -12.31 26.21 -8.02
CA GLY A 1178 -11.74 27.05 -6.97
C GLY A 1178 -11.03 28.27 -7.54
N TRP A 1179 -10.61 28.20 -8.81
CA TRP A 1179 -10.02 29.32 -9.55
C TRP A 1179 -11.07 30.28 -10.12
N SER A 1180 -12.33 29.85 -10.30
CA SER A 1180 -13.41 30.67 -10.87
C SER A 1180 -13.48 32.09 -10.29
N PRO A 1181 -13.35 32.32 -8.96
CA PRO A 1181 -13.43 33.66 -8.39
C PRO A 1181 -12.41 34.63 -8.97
N TYR A 1182 -11.24 34.16 -9.41
CA TYR A 1182 -10.17 35.02 -9.92
C TYR A 1182 -10.39 35.46 -11.37
N PHE A 1183 -11.20 34.74 -12.16
CA PHE A 1183 -11.38 35.02 -13.58
C PHE A 1183 -11.85 36.46 -13.91
N PRO A 1184 -12.79 37.07 -13.17
CA PRO A 1184 -13.28 38.41 -13.49
C PRO A 1184 -12.22 39.52 -13.45
N ILE A 1185 -11.13 39.33 -12.71
CA ILE A 1185 -10.05 40.31 -12.60
C ILE A 1185 -8.94 40.11 -13.63
N LEU A 1186 -8.93 39.00 -14.38
CA LEU A 1186 -7.83 38.68 -15.31
C LEU A 1186 -7.94 39.42 -16.64
N GLY A 1187 -6.80 39.67 -17.27
CA GLY A 1187 -6.69 40.09 -18.68
C GLY A 1187 -6.67 38.91 -19.65
N GLY A 1188 -6.30 37.71 -19.18
CA GLY A 1188 -6.23 36.48 -19.97
C GLY A 1188 -5.76 35.28 -19.13
N VAL A 1189 -5.96 34.08 -19.65
CA VAL A 1189 -5.67 32.81 -18.94
C VAL A 1189 -4.81 31.88 -19.79
N VAL A 1190 -3.79 31.30 -19.17
CA VAL A 1190 -2.89 30.32 -19.76
C VAL A 1190 -2.76 29.13 -18.82
N THR A 1191 -3.06 27.92 -19.30
CA THR A 1191 -2.87 26.69 -18.54
C THR A 1191 -1.93 25.72 -19.26
N GLU A 1192 -1.05 25.03 -18.51
CA GLU A 1192 -0.20 23.97 -19.06
C GLU A 1192 -0.98 22.69 -19.35
N LEU A 1193 -1.97 22.38 -18.49
CA LEU A 1193 -2.86 21.25 -18.60
C LEU A 1193 -4.28 21.76 -18.89
N GLY A 1194 -4.95 21.11 -19.85
CA GLY A 1194 -6.36 21.35 -20.14
C GLY A 1194 -6.70 21.37 -21.63
N GLY A 1195 -7.94 20.99 -21.94
CA GLY A 1195 -8.45 20.96 -23.32
C GLY A 1195 -9.53 22.01 -23.61
N LEU A 1196 -10.11 21.96 -24.82
CA LEU A 1196 -11.19 22.86 -25.26
C LEU A 1196 -12.43 22.86 -24.37
N ILE A 1197 -12.65 21.80 -23.59
CA ILE A 1197 -13.85 21.60 -22.77
C ILE A 1197 -13.54 21.60 -21.26
N SER A 1198 -12.32 21.98 -20.88
CA SER A 1198 -11.87 22.09 -19.49
C SER A 1198 -12.64 23.17 -18.74
N HIS A 1199 -12.55 23.15 -17.42
CA HIS A 1199 -13.22 24.15 -16.60
C HIS A 1199 -12.78 25.59 -16.94
N GLY A 1200 -11.46 25.84 -16.98
CA GLY A 1200 -10.91 27.15 -17.35
C GLY A 1200 -11.29 27.60 -18.75
N ALA A 1201 -11.47 26.66 -19.68
CA ALA A 1201 -11.96 26.94 -21.02
C ALA A 1201 -13.40 27.47 -21.05
N VAL A 1202 -14.30 26.84 -20.28
CA VAL A 1202 -15.70 27.23 -20.20
C VAL A 1202 -15.84 28.61 -19.56
N VAL A 1203 -15.20 28.82 -18.40
CA VAL A 1203 -15.30 30.09 -17.66
C VAL A 1203 -14.67 31.23 -18.47
N SER A 1204 -13.50 31.04 -19.10
CA SER A 1204 -12.88 32.08 -19.92
C SER A 1204 -13.78 32.58 -21.05
N ARG A 1205 -14.50 31.67 -21.73
CA ARG A 1205 -15.45 32.02 -22.81
C ARG A 1205 -16.62 32.86 -22.30
N GLU A 1206 -17.14 32.54 -21.13
CA GLU A 1206 -18.27 33.25 -20.54
C GLU A 1206 -17.89 34.69 -20.18
N TYR A 1207 -16.70 34.87 -19.60
CA TYR A 1207 -16.15 36.20 -19.29
C TYR A 1207 -15.57 36.91 -20.52
N GLY A 1208 -15.39 36.22 -21.65
CA GLY A 1208 -14.81 36.77 -22.87
C GLY A 1208 -13.32 37.06 -22.75
N LEU A 1209 -12.62 36.29 -21.92
CA LEU A 1209 -11.17 36.40 -21.72
C LEU A 1209 -10.44 35.61 -22.82
N PRO A 1210 -9.33 36.12 -23.37
CA PRO A 1210 -8.45 35.32 -24.20
C PRO A 1210 -7.86 34.18 -23.37
N CYS A 1211 -7.98 32.94 -23.88
CA CYS A 1211 -7.53 31.76 -23.16
C CYS A 1211 -6.76 30.81 -24.08
N ILE A 1212 -5.63 30.32 -23.58
CA ILE A 1212 -4.80 29.28 -24.19
C ILE A 1212 -4.68 28.14 -23.17
N ALA A 1213 -4.98 26.91 -23.58
CA ALA A 1213 -4.76 25.73 -22.73
C ALA A 1213 -3.73 24.78 -23.37
N GLY A 1214 -3.21 23.83 -22.61
CA GLY A 1214 -2.22 22.87 -23.10
C GLY A 1214 -0.89 23.50 -23.49
N LEU A 1215 -0.54 24.67 -22.93
CA LEU A 1215 0.71 25.38 -23.19
C LEU A 1215 1.84 24.83 -22.30
N HIS A 1216 2.24 23.58 -22.52
CA HIS A 1216 3.16 22.86 -21.65
C HIS A 1216 4.49 23.60 -21.40
N GLY A 1217 4.89 23.71 -20.14
CA GLY A 1217 6.12 24.40 -19.71
C GLY A 1217 6.01 25.92 -19.59
N ALA A 1218 4.81 26.51 -19.78
CA ALA A 1218 4.60 27.95 -19.63
C ALA A 1218 4.95 28.49 -18.23
N THR A 1219 4.63 27.76 -17.16
CA THR A 1219 4.94 28.13 -15.76
C THR A 1219 6.44 28.15 -15.47
N GLN A 1220 7.23 27.47 -16.30
CA GLN A 1220 8.70 27.41 -16.19
C GLN A 1220 9.39 28.43 -17.10
N GLN A 1221 8.79 28.75 -18.25
CA GLN A 1221 9.35 29.66 -19.25
C GLN A 1221 9.00 31.14 -19.02
N PHE A 1222 7.83 31.41 -18.47
CA PHE A 1222 7.39 32.75 -18.10
C PHE A 1222 7.55 32.95 -16.59
N LYS A 1223 7.84 34.17 -16.17
CA LYS A 1223 7.96 34.54 -14.76
C LYS A 1223 6.94 35.58 -14.39
N THR A 1224 6.50 35.55 -13.14
CA THR A 1224 5.71 36.62 -12.56
C THR A 1224 6.43 37.97 -12.77
N GLY A 1225 5.75 38.92 -13.40
CA GLY A 1225 6.31 40.22 -13.79
C GLY A 1225 6.61 40.37 -15.29
N ASP A 1226 6.69 39.28 -16.07
CA ASP A 1226 6.90 39.37 -17.53
C ASP A 1226 5.73 40.09 -18.21
N TYR A 1227 6.00 40.95 -19.20
CA TYR A 1227 4.94 41.56 -20.02
C TYR A 1227 4.69 40.74 -21.28
N VAL A 1228 3.43 40.35 -21.53
CA VAL A 1228 3.09 39.41 -22.61
C VAL A 1228 1.90 39.87 -23.44
N LEU A 1229 1.87 39.43 -24.69
CA LEU A 1229 0.71 39.40 -25.57
C LEU A 1229 0.12 37.99 -25.56
N ILE A 1230 -1.17 37.89 -25.26
CA ILE A 1230 -1.95 36.65 -25.41
C ILE A 1230 -2.90 36.79 -26.61
N ASP A 1231 -2.79 35.89 -27.59
CA ASP A 1231 -3.73 35.73 -28.70
C ASP A 1231 -4.46 34.39 -28.55
N GLY A 1232 -5.66 34.44 -27.96
CA GLY A 1232 -6.49 33.27 -27.69
C GLY A 1232 -7.13 32.67 -28.96
N THR A 1233 -7.11 33.39 -30.08
CA THR A 1233 -7.62 32.90 -31.38
C THR A 1233 -6.58 32.05 -32.10
N LYS A 1234 -5.31 32.47 -32.06
CA LYS A 1234 -4.19 31.71 -32.65
C LYS A 1234 -3.54 30.73 -31.67
N GLY A 1235 -3.84 30.87 -30.39
CA GLY A 1235 -3.25 30.08 -29.31
C GLY A 1235 -1.79 30.47 -29.04
N ILE A 1236 -1.44 31.76 -29.15
CA ILE A 1236 -0.05 32.24 -29.01
C ILE A 1236 0.11 33.08 -27.75
N LEU A 1237 1.09 32.75 -26.93
CA LEU A 1237 1.57 33.58 -25.83
C LEU A 1237 2.98 34.07 -26.16
N GLN A 1238 3.19 35.38 -26.18
CA GLN A 1238 4.44 35.99 -26.61
C GLN A 1238 4.92 37.02 -25.59
N ARG A 1239 6.18 36.92 -25.14
CA ARG A 1239 6.83 37.99 -24.38
C ARG A 1239 7.00 39.20 -25.28
N ILE A 1240 6.69 40.39 -24.77
CA ILE A 1240 6.83 41.67 -25.48
C ILE A 1240 7.46 42.71 -24.54
N PRO A 1241 8.14 43.74 -25.07
CA PRO A 1241 8.65 44.84 -24.25
C PRO A 1241 7.49 45.58 -23.57
N ASN A 1242 7.68 45.97 -22.30
CA ASN A 1242 6.69 46.78 -21.58
C ASN A 1242 6.77 48.23 -22.08
N GLU A 1243 5.64 48.81 -22.51
CA GLU A 1243 5.59 50.17 -23.07
C GLU A 1243 5.84 51.27 -22.01
N GLU A 1244 5.89 50.91 -20.72
CA GLU A 1244 6.22 51.82 -19.61
C GLU A 1244 7.73 51.89 -19.25
N ASP A 1245 8.56 51.01 -19.84
CA ASP A 1245 10.02 50.98 -19.64
C ASP A 1245 10.80 51.68 -20.78
N SER A 1246 10.11 52.42 -21.68
CA SER A 1246 10.70 53.15 -22.81
C SER A 1246 10.60 54.67 -22.69
#